data_AF-A0A1G8PGZ2-F1
#
_entry.id   AF-A0A1G8PGZ2-F1
#
_cell.length_a   1.000
_cell.length_b   1.000
_cell.length_c   1.000
_cell.angle_alpha   90.00
_cell.angle_beta   90.00
_cell.angle_gamma   90.00
#
_symmetry.space_group_name_H-M   'P 1'
#
loop_
_entity.id
_entity.type
_entity.pdbx_description
1 polymer ?
#
loop_
_entity_poly.entity_id
_entity_poly.type
_entity_poly.pdbx_seq_one_letter_code
_entity_poly.pdbx_strand_id
1 'polypeptide(L)'
;MKVAPPGSASIHALNAHAGDLFTDRNSEARVFDAALATFRSLLDDEGDAGTARRNALVFYGVGGVGKSTLSARLQSWAAGELEGSDHWGAPPKTHIDAAVRIDLHRSAGQVDMMSALIALRDNVSRIRRKWPVFDLAFAAYWSAIRPGQSLPTFDGRDELNSAVSDTISDLLGDIGSVVSIAGAGTGAGLGIRAVNKLIGEIRRRRDLRLALRAFDGFESFLLRCAQPGPADDDLMLATEIAGTLSWEIAQIQPSPLVVVFLDTTERLHMDPRRAAEGYVNSLVHQMPNVLFVMTGRNKMKWHDETRTELPYRGIWTWPGLNPSAQEEPRQHRVGDLSPSDARSLILRARAQSDLPISDEVVAQLVTASRGLPQYIELARQVAISIKGAGNGRVVKKADVTGSLGTLVQRVLDDIPLDEQRAVRASALFRTCDVALIAAAADVDRGAAERAVLRPMIERHAGERFPYRMHDAIRDAIRHADYAVENGWSESDWERAATRAAAEAQHIHDDAKRQESHREVLDAIAIAISLACDQDIILGKATNTSYEDWLSQAIVYGPSVQGLLARIPTSSSTEYGRRVLEFVSGKSIQIPMRDRLILLRTVFDSNHPLRLPAGRHLGYALKLTHRWEEALAVFDELVAIDPSDVNSRQRPLLLSTARRFADAQVSAGGTDAMESVRRTTEYAHGLPNRYFIEVEVKLAKYRKLGRHRELLEELGDLLVRQAFFDRPSPGPHDIDAFMEQAELSGHVYGMRCAMLAKCLSRQGTKSDLIETRTQLDVLDRQAGGMDSIGFRYAFAEICDSLISGERQRLRDVRTEIEKLDFRTRSWIPLECFMEVAGFPLTPTPTQWLQPEVAVRTRWRDFLNRYLIRHGSAPLD
;
A
#
# COMPACT_ATOMS: atom_id res chain seq x y z
N MET A 1 36.06 34.83 14.57
CA MET A 1 37.07 33.91 15.12
C MET A 1 36.47 33.22 16.34
N LYS A 2 36.06 31.96 16.21
CA LYS A 2 35.77 31.06 17.33
C LYS A 2 36.41 29.73 17.00
N VAL A 3 37.45 29.39 17.75
CA VAL A 3 38.15 28.11 17.71
C VAL A 3 37.43 27.19 18.69
N ALA A 4 37.07 25.99 18.25
CA ALA A 4 36.47 24.97 19.11
C ALA A 4 37.54 24.32 20.02
N PRO A 5 37.18 23.85 21.22
CA PRO A 5 38.13 23.32 22.18
C PRO A 5 38.64 21.92 21.78
N PRO A 6 39.88 21.56 22.11
CA PRO A 6 40.44 20.25 21.80
C PRO A 6 39.83 19.20 22.73
N GLY A 7 39.16 18.20 22.15
CA GLY A 7 38.53 17.10 22.91
C GLY A 7 37.26 16.50 22.28
N SER A 8 36.66 17.14 21.28
CA SER A 8 35.56 16.53 20.51
C SER A 8 36.10 15.60 19.41
N ALA A 9 36.77 14.52 19.82
CA ALA A 9 36.94 13.37 18.94
C ALA A 9 35.56 12.75 18.75
N SER A 10 34.91 13.17 17.68
CA SER A 10 33.70 12.54 17.17
C SER A 10 33.98 11.06 16.94
N ILE A 11 33.29 10.20 17.69
CA ILE A 11 33.22 8.74 17.51
C ILE A 11 32.43 8.39 16.21
N HIS A 12 32.21 9.34 15.29
CA HIS A 12 31.54 9.11 14.01
C HIS A 12 32.44 8.51 12.91
N ALA A 13 33.69 8.14 13.20
CA ALA A 13 34.53 7.39 12.26
C ALA A 13 34.41 5.87 12.49
N LEU A 14 33.20 5.33 12.60
CA LEU A 14 32.96 3.89 12.54
C LEU A 14 32.70 3.52 11.07
N ASN A 15 33.76 3.04 10.41
CA ASN A 15 33.79 2.25 9.17
C ASN A 15 32.60 2.46 8.21
N ALA A 16 32.75 3.39 7.26
CA ALA A 16 31.84 3.47 6.11
C ALA A 16 31.73 2.09 5.43
N HIS A 17 30.50 1.60 5.28
CA HIS A 17 30.20 0.35 4.59
C HIS A 17 30.37 0.57 3.07
N ALA A 18 30.74 -0.44 2.29
CA ALA A 18 30.82 -0.27 0.83
C ALA A 18 29.48 -0.01 0.14
N GLY A 19 28.35 -0.14 0.84
CA GLY A 19 27.06 0.41 0.38
C GLY A 19 27.08 1.94 0.20
N ASP A 20 27.94 2.64 0.94
CA ASP A 20 28.20 4.08 0.81
C ASP A 20 29.29 4.39 -0.25
N LEU A 21 30.02 3.37 -0.71
CA LEU A 21 31.02 3.50 -1.76
C LEU A 21 30.36 3.24 -3.12
N PHE A 22 29.71 4.27 -3.66
CA PHE A 22 29.24 4.25 -5.05
C PHE A 22 30.42 3.99 -5.99
N THR A 23 30.35 2.85 -6.65
CA THR A 23 31.26 2.40 -7.71
C THR A 23 30.91 3.12 -9.00
N ASP A 24 31.89 3.73 -9.66
CA ASP A 24 31.63 4.65 -10.78
C ASP A 24 31.05 3.92 -11.98
N ARG A 25 29.73 3.93 -12.10
CA ARG A 25 28.92 3.34 -13.18
C ARG A 25 29.15 4.07 -14.51
N ASN A 26 30.39 4.12 -14.99
CA ASN A 26 30.84 4.89 -16.15
C ASN A 26 30.18 4.43 -17.45
N SER A 27 29.85 3.14 -17.56
CA SER A 27 29.06 2.60 -18.67
C SER A 27 27.65 3.18 -18.67
N GLU A 28 26.98 3.18 -17.53
CA GLU A 28 25.62 3.67 -17.38
C GLU A 28 25.54 5.20 -17.54
N ALA A 29 26.55 5.94 -17.07
CA ALA A 29 26.69 7.37 -17.31
C ALA A 29 26.88 7.68 -18.81
N ARG A 30 27.73 6.93 -19.53
CA ARG A 30 27.89 7.07 -20.99
C ARG A 30 26.63 6.71 -21.77
N VAL A 31 25.91 5.68 -21.32
CA VAL A 31 24.61 5.31 -21.88
C VAL A 31 23.60 6.44 -21.67
N PHE A 32 23.57 7.05 -20.49
CA PHE A 32 22.69 8.18 -20.21
C PHE A 32 23.03 9.39 -21.10
N ASP A 33 24.31 9.77 -21.22
CA ASP A 33 24.75 10.85 -22.12
C ASP A 33 24.40 10.57 -23.59
N ALA A 34 24.61 9.34 -24.06
CA ALA A 34 24.21 8.91 -25.40
C ALA A 34 22.68 8.98 -25.60
N ALA A 35 21.90 8.52 -24.62
CA ALA A 35 20.44 8.59 -24.67
C ALA A 35 19.94 10.05 -24.69
N LEU A 36 20.57 10.96 -23.95
CA LEU A 36 20.25 12.39 -24.00
C LEU A 36 20.54 12.97 -25.39
N ALA A 37 21.70 12.67 -25.97
CA ALA A 37 22.06 13.14 -27.31
C ALA A 37 21.10 12.60 -28.39
N THR A 38 20.78 11.30 -28.36
CA THR A 38 19.82 10.71 -29.30
C THR A 38 18.42 11.27 -29.10
N PHE A 39 17.95 11.39 -27.86
CA PHE A 39 16.62 11.94 -27.58
C PHE A 39 16.52 13.42 -27.95
N ARG A 40 17.58 14.20 -27.76
CA ARG A 40 17.65 15.59 -28.25
C ARG A 40 17.48 15.64 -29.78
N SER A 41 18.19 14.78 -30.51
CA SER A 41 18.03 14.69 -31.97
C SER A 41 16.61 14.31 -32.38
N LEU A 42 15.90 13.49 -31.59
CA LEU A 42 14.50 13.15 -31.84
C LEU A 42 13.54 14.32 -31.54
N LEU A 43 13.85 15.16 -30.55
CA LEU A 43 13.08 16.37 -30.26
C LEU A 43 13.25 17.45 -31.33
N ASP A 44 14.41 17.48 -31.98
CA ASP A 44 14.75 18.45 -33.04
C ASP A 44 14.25 18.00 -34.43
N ASP A 45 13.85 16.73 -34.60
CA ASP A 45 13.27 16.21 -35.83
C ASP A 45 11.77 16.60 -35.92
N GLU A 46 11.35 17.27 -37.00
CA GLU A 46 9.97 17.76 -37.19
C GLU A 46 8.97 16.63 -37.59
N GLY A 47 9.38 15.37 -37.51
CA GLY A 47 8.52 14.23 -37.81
C GLY A 47 7.32 14.12 -36.87
N ASP A 48 6.16 13.72 -37.43
CA ASP A 48 4.96 13.47 -36.62
C ASP A 48 5.26 12.41 -35.54
N ALA A 49 4.83 12.68 -34.31
CA ALA A 49 4.99 11.76 -33.19
C ALA A 49 4.06 10.57 -33.41
N GLY A 50 4.48 9.63 -34.26
CA GLY A 50 3.75 8.41 -34.59
C GLY A 50 3.43 7.55 -33.35
N THR A 51 2.88 6.36 -33.54
CA THR A 51 2.49 5.48 -32.42
C THR A 51 3.67 4.96 -31.58
N ALA A 52 4.90 5.07 -32.09
CA ALA A 52 6.10 4.64 -31.41
C ALA A 52 6.54 5.61 -30.30
N ARG A 53 6.98 5.06 -29.17
CA ARG A 53 7.50 5.80 -28.02
C ARG A 53 8.97 5.43 -27.80
N ARG A 54 9.84 6.42 -28.02
CA ARG A 54 11.32 6.33 -27.88
C ARG A 54 11.82 7.18 -26.71
N ASN A 55 11.02 7.28 -25.66
CA ASN A 55 11.22 8.18 -24.55
C ASN A 55 11.43 7.45 -23.21
N ALA A 56 11.82 6.17 -23.25
CA ALA A 56 12.03 5.34 -22.06
C ALA A 56 13.43 4.69 -22.05
N LEU A 57 14.28 5.14 -21.13
CA LEU A 57 15.58 4.54 -20.80
C LEU A 57 15.41 3.70 -19.53
N VAL A 58 15.71 2.40 -19.58
CA VAL A 58 15.49 1.52 -18.41
C VAL A 58 16.80 0.90 -17.96
N PHE A 59 17.15 1.10 -16.69
CA PHE A 59 18.27 0.45 -16.01
C PHE A 59 17.73 -0.63 -15.06
N TYR A 60 17.97 -1.90 -15.38
CA TYR A 60 17.44 -3.04 -14.60
C TYR A 60 18.52 -4.03 -14.14
N GLY A 61 18.36 -4.68 -12.99
CA GLY A 61 19.34 -5.69 -12.55
C GLY A 61 19.09 -6.33 -11.18
N VAL A 62 19.60 -7.54 -10.99
CA VAL A 62 19.46 -8.36 -9.76
C VAL A 62 20.41 -7.85 -8.68
N GLY A 63 19.92 -7.64 -7.46
CA GLY A 63 20.70 -7.11 -6.32
C GLY A 63 20.41 -5.63 -6.04
N GLY A 64 20.07 -5.29 -4.79
CA GLY A 64 19.55 -3.97 -4.40
C GLY A 64 20.59 -2.85 -4.27
N VAL A 65 21.86 -3.10 -4.60
CA VAL A 65 22.96 -2.14 -4.34
C VAL A 65 23.16 -1.20 -5.54
N GLY A 66 23.04 0.10 -5.27
CA GLY A 66 23.53 1.18 -6.13
C GLY A 66 22.63 1.66 -7.28
N LYS A 67 21.43 1.10 -7.52
CA LYS A 67 20.50 1.58 -8.58
C LYS A 67 19.81 2.89 -8.21
N SER A 68 19.27 2.99 -7.00
CA SER A 68 18.69 4.23 -6.49
C SER A 68 19.76 5.31 -6.34
N THR A 69 20.95 4.93 -5.87
CA THR A 69 22.14 5.80 -5.86
C THR A 69 22.57 6.21 -7.26
N LEU A 70 22.53 5.31 -8.26
CA LEU A 70 22.80 5.61 -9.67
C LEU A 70 21.78 6.63 -10.19
N SER A 71 20.50 6.39 -9.97
CA SER A 71 19.42 7.31 -10.36
C SER A 71 19.62 8.70 -9.75
N ALA A 72 19.91 8.79 -8.46
CA ALA A 72 20.16 10.06 -7.77
C ALA A 72 21.42 10.76 -8.30
N ARG A 73 22.53 10.02 -8.50
CA ARG A 73 23.76 10.61 -9.04
C ARG A 73 23.64 11.04 -10.50
N LEU A 74 22.93 10.30 -11.35
CA LEU A 74 22.68 10.72 -12.74
C LEU A 74 21.92 12.05 -12.77
N GLN A 75 20.95 12.23 -11.88
CA GLN A 75 20.23 13.49 -11.73
C GLN A 75 21.16 14.62 -11.28
N SER A 76 21.97 14.44 -10.24
CA SER A 76 22.93 15.45 -9.78
C SER A 76 24.03 15.75 -10.81
N TRP A 77 24.46 14.74 -11.58
CA TRP A 77 25.43 14.91 -12.67
C TRP A 77 24.85 15.76 -13.81
N ALA A 78 23.61 15.46 -14.20
CA ALA A 78 22.85 16.25 -15.17
C ALA A 78 22.68 17.70 -14.73
N ALA A 79 22.49 17.95 -13.44
CA ALA A 79 22.34 19.29 -12.86
C ALA A 79 23.68 20.03 -12.67
N GLY A 80 24.83 19.36 -12.88
CA GLY A 80 26.15 19.92 -12.61
C GLY A 80 26.46 20.12 -11.12
N GLU A 81 25.74 19.41 -10.25
CA GLU A 81 25.86 19.49 -8.79
C GLU A 81 26.95 18.56 -8.23
N LEU A 82 27.55 17.71 -9.06
CA LEU A 82 28.67 16.87 -8.67
C LEU A 82 29.97 17.68 -8.61
N GLU A 83 30.73 17.55 -7.52
CA GLU A 83 32.02 18.23 -7.35
C GLU A 83 33.03 17.75 -8.39
N GLY A 84 33.94 18.64 -8.86
CA GLY A 84 34.91 18.34 -9.92
C GLY A 84 35.91 17.20 -9.63
N SER A 85 35.91 16.64 -8.42
CA SER A 85 36.62 15.41 -8.05
C SER A 85 35.86 14.11 -8.40
N ASP A 86 34.63 14.20 -8.88
CA ASP A 86 33.83 13.05 -9.31
C ASP A 86 34.26 12.50 -10.67
N HIS A 87 34.24 11.18 -10.78
CA HIS A 87 34.90 10.39 -11.83
C HIS A 87 34.19 10.42 -13.19
N TRP A 88 32.97 10.99 -13.27
CA TRP A 88 32.21 11.17 -14.52
C TRP A 88 32.62 12.41 -15.32
N GLY A 89 33.47 13.26 -14.74
CA GLY A 89 33.96 14.47 -15.41
C GLY A 89 32.88 15.55 -15.50
N ALA A 90 32.98 16.39 -16.54
CA ALA A 90 32.01 17.46 -16.78
C ALA A 90 30.58 16.89 -16.95
N PRO A 91 29.54 17.70 -16.67
CA PRO A 91 28.15 17.31 -16.93
C PRO A 91 27.93 16.86 -18.39
N PRO A 92 26.86 16.09 -18.68
CA PRO A 92 26.48 15.71 -20.03
C PRO A 92 26.51 16.90 -20.99
N LYS A 93 26.97 16.68 -22.23
CA LYS A 93 27.09 17.78 -23.22
C LYS A 93 25.72 18.33 -23.62
N THR A 94 24.71 17.48 -23.58
CA THR A 94 23.33 17.85 -23.88
C THR A 94 22.72 18.56 -22.67
N HIS A 95 22.35 19.83 -22.85
CA HIS A 95 21.70 20.61 -21.80
C HIS A 95 20.31 20.05 -21.48
N ILE A 96 20.00 19.91 -20.18
CA ILE A 96 18.69 19.49 -19.66
C ILE A 96 18.00 20.71 -19.05
N ASP A 97 16.82 21.04 -19.55
CA ASP A 97 16.09 22.23 -19.11
C ASP A 97 15.30 21.99 -17.80
N ALA A 98 14.89 20.74 -17.54
CA ALA A 98 14.30 20.34 -16.26
C ALA A 98 14.53 18.85 -15.96
N ALA A 99 14.85 18.55 -14.70
CA ALA A 99 14.98 17.18 -14.19
C ALA A 99 13.97 16.96 -13.06
N VAL A 100 13.14 15.92 -13.18
CA VAL A 100 12.08 15.59 -12.22
C VAL A 100 12.39 14.24 -11.57
N ARG A 101 12.11 14.09 -10.27
CA ARG A 101 12.23 12.81 -9.56
C ARG A 101 10.87 12.34 -9.06
N ILE A 102 10.56 11.07 -9.32
CA ILE A 102 9.40 10.36 -8.80
C ILE A 102 9.92 9.06 -8.17
N ASP A 103 9.86 8.97 -6.83
CA ASP A 103 10.37 7.81 -6.08
C ASP A 103 9.23 6.86 -5.67
N LEU A 104 9.33 5.61 -6.10
CA LEU A 104 8.36 4.56 -5.76
C LEU A 104 8.76 3.76 -4.51
N HIS A 105 9.86 4.08 -3.83
CA HIS A 105 10.37 3.26 -2.73
C HIS A 105 9.38 3.05 -1.58
N ARG A 106 8.63 4.11 -1.23
CA ARG A 106 7.59 4.12 -0.19
C ARG A 106 6.23 3.64 -0.69
N SER A 107 6.14 3.33 -1.99
CA SER A 107 4.90 2.92 -2.63
C SER A 107 4.62 1.46 -2.29
N ALA A 108 3.55 1.21 -1.55
CA ALA A 108 3.10 -0.14 -1.18
C ALA A 108 2.42 -0.84 -2.38
N GLY A 109 3.00 -0.71 -3.58
CA GLY A 109 2.40 -1.14 -4.85
C GLY A 109 1.41 -0.13 -5.46
N GLN A 110 1.13 1.00 -4.80
CA GLN A 110 0.26 2.05 -5.33
C GLN A 110 1.10 3.23 -5.83
N VAL A 111 0.75 3.85 -6.96
CA VAL A 111 1.43 5.05 -7.48
C VAL A 111 0.63 6.28 -7.09
N ASP A 112 1.25 7.20 -6.36
CA ASP A 112 0.65 8.51 -6.07
C ASP A 112 0.81 9.42 -7.29
N MET A 113 -0.19 9.40 -8.18
CA MET A 113 -0.18 10.20 -9.40
C MET A 113 -0.28 11.70 -9.10
N MET A 114 -0.88 12.09 -7.97
CA MET A 114 -0.98 13.51 -7.59
C MET A 114 0.38 14.07 -7.22
N SER A 115 1.14 13.36 -6.39
CA SER A 115 2.53 13.72 -6.10
C SER A 115 3.39 13.75 -7.36
N ALA A 116 3.16 12.84 -8.32
CA ALA A 116 3.84 12.85 -9.61
C ALA A 116 3.51 14.09 -10.46
N LEU A 117 2.23 14.47 -10.57
CA LEU A 117 1.79 15.68 -11.29
C LEU A 117 2.35 16.96 -10.65
N ILE A 118 2.38 17.00 -9.31
CA ILE A 118 2.96 18.12 -8.57
C ILE A 118 4.47 18.21 -8.84
N ALA A 119 5.20 17.09 -8.73
CA ALA A 119 6.64 17.05 -8.98
C ALA A 119 6.98 17.45 -10.43
N LEU A 120 6.20 16.98 -11.40
CA LEU A 120 6.33 17.38 -12.81
C LEU A 120 6.16 18.88 -12.96
N ARG A 121 5.05 19.43 -12.46
CA ARG A 121 4.72 20.85 -12.61
C ARG A 121 5.70 21.78 -11.92
N ASP A 122 6.19 21.38 -10.75
CA ASP A 122 7.12 22.19 -9.96
C ASP A 122 8.48 22.32 -10.67
N ASN A 123 8.99 21.23 -11.25
CA ASN A 123 10.30 21.25 -11.91
C ASN A 123 10.30 21.91 -13.29
N VAL A 124 9.20 21.81 -14.06
CA VAL A 124 9.08 22.51 -15.35
C VAL A 124 8.85 24.03 -15.20
N SER A 125 8.64 24.52 -13.97
CA SER A 125 8.61 25.97 -13.69
C SER A 125 9.93 26.68 -14.07
N ARG A 126 11.04 25.93 -14.07
CA ARG A 126 12.38 26.38 -14.49
C ARG A 126 12.44 26.75 -15.98
N ILE A 127 11.63 26.09 -16.81
CA ILE A 127 11.53 26.35 -18.25
C ILE A 127 10.63 27.56 -18.49
N ARG A 128 9.43 27.52 -17.91
CA ARG A 128 8.43 28.58 -18.03
C ARG A 128 7.63 28.65 -16.72
N ARG A 129 7.38 29.86 -16.22
CA ARG A 129 6.64 30.04 -14.96
C ARG A 129 5.16 29.63 -15.06
N LYS A 130 4.52 29.89 -16.20
CA LYS A 130 3.08 29.68 -16.42
C LYS A 130 2.83 28.48 -17.34
N TRP A 131 1.89 27.59 -16.99
CA TRP A 131 1.50 26.43 -17.82
C TRP A 131 -0.02 26.36 -17.90
N PRO A 132 -0.68 27.28 -18.63
CA PRO A 132 -2.11 27.50 -18.52
C PRO A 132 -2.98 26.29 -18.84
N VAL A 133 -2.62 25.44 -19.81
CA VAL A 133 -3.44 24.26 -20.17
C VAL A 133 -3.41 23.27 -19.01
N PHE A 134 -2.20 22.93 -18.54
CA PHE A 134 -2.02 22.05 -17.40
C PHE A 134 -2.60 22.64 -16.11
N ASP A 135 -2.29 23.90 -15.80
CA ASP A 135 -2.67 24.56 -14.55
C ASP A 135 -4.19 24.61 -14.41
N LEU A 136 -4.93 24.87 -15.49
CA LEU A 136 -6.39 24.87 -15.50
C LEU A 136 -6.97 23.45 -15.38
N ALA A 137 -6.43 22.48 -16.11
CA ALA A 137 -6.89 21.09 -16.04
C ALA A 137 -6.63 20.47 -14.66
N PHE A 138 -5.43 20.67 -14.12
CA PHE A 138 -5.06 20.25 -12.78
C PHE A 138 -5.90 20.96 -11.71
N ALA A 139 -6.17 22.26 -11.85
CA ALA A 139 -7.01 22.98 -10.89
C ALA A 139 -8.47 22.49 -10.91
N ALA A 140 -9.04 22.25 -12.10
CA ALA A 140 -10.39 21.69 -12.24
C ALA A 140 -10.47 20.29 -11.61
N TYR A 141 -9.50 19.44 -11.89
CA TYR A 141 -9.40 18.09 -11.35
C TYR A 141 -9.15 18.06 -9.85
N TRP A 142 -8.17 18.80 -9.34
CA TRP A 142 -7.90 18.94 -7.91
C TRP A 142 -9.12 19.41 -7.14
N SER A 143 -9.82 20.43 -7.64
CA SER A 143 -11.02 20.95 -7.00
C SER A 143 -12.17 19.93 -6.96
N ALA A 144 -12.20 18.99 -7.91
CA ALA A 144 -13.21 17.95 -8.00
C ALA A 144 -12.92 16.77 -7.06
N ILE A 145 -11.65 16.34 -6.96
CA ILE A 145 -11.24 15.22 -6.08
C ILE A 145 -10.88 15.65 -4.64
N ARG A 146 -10.57 16.93 -4.41
CA ARG A 146 -10.21 17.54 -3.11
C ARG A 146 -10.97 18.86 -2.87
N PRO A 147 -12.31 18.85 -2.81
CA PRO A 147 -13.11 20.06 -2.63
C PRO A 147 -12.78 20.74 -1.29
N GLY A 148 -12.61 22.07 -1.31
CA GLY A 148 -12.30 22.86 -0.11
C GLY A 148 -10.84 22.83 0.34
N GLN A 149 -10.00 21.95 -0.21
CA GLN A 149 -8.55 22.03 0.00
C GLN A 149 -7.96 23.08 -0.94
N SER A 150 -7.05 23.90 -0.40
CA SER A 150 -6.28 24.83 -1.21
C SER A 150 -5.49 24.08 -2.27
N LEU A 151 -5.41 24.66 -3.48
CA LEU A 151 -4.53 24.15 -4.53
C LEU A 151 -3.09 24.14 -4.01
N PRO A 152 -2.28 23.12 -4.34
CA PRO A 152 -0.86 23.13 -4.07
C PRO A 152 -0.21 24.41 -4.63
N THR A 153 0.64 25.03 -3.83
CA THR A 153 1.42 26.21 -4.24
C THR A 153 2.60 25.77 -5.09
N PHE A 154 2.81 26.44 -6.22
CA PHE A 154 3.93 26.23 -7.14
C PHE A 154 4.68 27.56 -7.33
N ASP A 155 5.98 27.51 -7.63
CA ASP A 155 6.74 28.72 -7.95
C ASP A 155 6.23 29.42 -9.23
N GLY A 156 5.93 30.73 -9.12
CA GLY A 156 5.55 31.60 -10.25
C GLY A 156 4.05 31.76 -10.55
N ARG A 157 3.16 31.52 -9.57
CA ARG A 157 1.69 31.37 -9.75
C ARG A 157 0.78 32.54 -9.29
N ASP A 158 1.28 33.76 -9.13
CA ASP A 158 0.54 34.83 -8.42
C ASP A 158 -0.72 35.40 -9.14
N GLU A 159 -0.77 35.44 -10.48
CA GLU A 159 -1.85 36.14 -11.21
C GLU A 159 -3.02 35.25 -11.69
N LEU A 160 -2.80 33.93 -11.84
CA LEU A 160 -3.87 32.98 -12.18
C LEU A 160 -4.60 32.52 -10.92
N ASN A 161 -3.88 32.47 -9.79
CA ASN A 161 -4.47 32.25 -8.48
C ASN A 161 -5.44 33.36 -8.08
N SER A 162 -5.20 34.64 -8.39
CA SER A 162 -6.21 35.67 -8.12
C SER A 162 -7.48 35.42 -8.93
N ALA A 163 -7.37 35.16 -10.23
CA ALA A 163 -8.55 34.89 -11.07
C ALA A 163 -9.33 33.62 -10.66
N VAL A 164 -8.64 32.54 -10.33
CA VAL A 164 -9.22 31.26 -9.92
C VAL A 164 -9.73 31.34 -8.47
N SER A 165 -8.98 31.94 -7.55
CA SER A 165 -9.35 32.16 -6.15
C SER A 165 -10.48 33.18 -6.00
N ASP A 166 -10.51 34.26 -6.78
CA ASP A 166 -11.62 35.24 -6.80
C ASP A 166 -12.89 34.59 -7.35
N THR A 167 -12.77 33.77 -8.41
CA THR A 167 -13.92 33.03 -8.97
C THR A 167 -14.46 31.97 -8.00
N ILE A 168 -13.58 31.28 -7.26
CA ILE A 168 -13.92 30.29 -6.22
C ILE A 168 -14.46 30.98 -4.95
N SER A 169 -13.92 32.15 -4.57
CA SER A 169 -14.37 32.93 -3.42
C SER A 169 -15.73 33.60 -3.66
N ASP A 170 -15.97 34.10 -4.87
CA ASP A 170 -17.30 34.58 -5.31
C ASP A 170 -18.35 33.46 -5.26
N LEU A 171 -17.97 32.24 -5.61
CA LEU A 171 -18.84 31.05 -5.53
C LEU A 171 -19.12 30.67 -4.07
N LEU A 172 -18.14 30.78 -3.17
CA LEU A 172 -18.33 30.56 -1.73
C LEU A 172 -19.22 31.65 -1.09
N GLY A 173 -19.17 32.89 -1.61
CA GLY A 173 -20.04 34.00 -1.21
C GLY A 173 -21.50 33.84 -1.64
N ASP A 174 -21.76 33.31 -2.85
CA ASP A 174 -23.12 33.14 -3.39
C ASP A 174 -23.85 31.86 -2.90
N ILE A 175 -23.18 30.97 -2.16
CA ILE A 175 -23.80 29.77 -1.52
C ILE A 175 -24.82 30.16 -0.43
N GLY A 176 -24.80 31.41 0.06
CA GLY A 176 -25.81 31.91 1.00
C GLY A 176 -27.21 32.11 0.41
N SER A 177 -27.39 32.12 -0.92
CA SER A 177 -28.66 32.57 -1.54
C SER A 177 -29.31 31.65 -2.58
N VAL A 178 -28.73 30.51 -2.97
CA VAL A 178 -29.20 29.73 -4.14
C VAL A 178 -29.56 28.27 -3.81
N VAL A 179 -30.48 28.06 -2.87
CA VAL A 179 -31.07 26.74 -2.55
C VAL A 179 -32.26 26.36 -3.48
N SER A 180 -32.65 27.19 -4.45
CA SER A 180 -34.00 27.11 -5.04
C SER A 180 -34.15 26.92 -6.56
N ILE A 181 -33.20 26.34 -7.31
CA ILE A 181 -33.44 26.02 -8.74
C ILE A 181 -33.08 24.57 -9.10
N ALA A 182 -34.13 23.75 -9.12
CA ALA A 182 -34.46 22.62 -9.99
C ALA A 182 -33.36 21.68 -10.54
N GLY A 183 -33.40 20.42 -10.08
CA GLY A 183 -33.27 19.21 -10.91
C GLY A 183 -32.05 19.08 -11.84
N ALA A 184 -30.86 18.82 -11.30
CA ALA A 184 -29.75 18.17 -12.00
C ALA A 184 -28.87 17.47 -10.96
N GLY A 185 -28.57 16.18 -11.17
CA GLY A 185 -27.93 15.31 -10.17
C GLY A 185 -26.46 15.62 -9.88
N THR A 186 -25.96 14.93 -8.84
CA THR A 186 -24.54 14.71 -8.45
C THR A 186 -23.65 15.96 -8.28
N GLY A 187 -22.59 15.86 -7.48
CA GLY A 187 -21.61 16.95 -7.26
C GLY A 187 -21.01 17.53 -8.55
N ALA A 188 -21.14 16.83 -9.69
CA ALA A 188 -20.80 17.29 -11.03
C ALA A 188 -21.48 18.62 -11.41
N GLY A 189 -22.69 18.91 -10.94
CA GLY A 189 -23.40 20.16 -11.28
C GLY A 189 -22.76 21.44 -10.73
N LEU A 190 -21.95 21.36 -9.67
CA LEU A 190 -21.20 22.50 -9.12
C LEU A 190 -19.85 22.69 -9.82
N GLY A 191 -19.12 21.60 -10.08
CA GLY A 191 -17.88 21.61 -10.86
C GLY A 191 -18.09 22.11 -12.29
N ILE A 192 -19.16 21.66 -12.96
CA ILE A 192 -19.53 22.10 -14.31
C ILE A 192 -19.87 23.60 -14.35
N ARG A 193 -20.53 24.15 -13.32
CA ARG A 193 -20.82 25.60 -13.26
C ARG A 193 -19.57 26.45 -13.01
N ALA A 194 -18.67 26.00 -12.14
CA ALA A 194 -17.38 26.65 -11.90
C ALA A 194 -16.51 26.63 -13.17
N VAL A 195 -16.44 25.48 -13.86
CA VAL A 195 -15.75 25.35 -15.14
C VAL A 195 -16.41 26.20 -16.22
N ASN A 196 -17.74 26.29 -16.30
CA ASN A 196 -18.43 27.16 -17.26
C ASN A 196 -18.18 28.66 -16.98
N LYS A 197 -18.10 29.10 -15.70
CA LYS A 197 -17.71 30.46 -15.32
C LYS A 197 -16.24 30.73 -15.68
N LEU A 198 -15.35 29.77 -15.42
CA LEU A 198 -13.94 29.81 -15.79
C LEU A 198 -13.74 29.86 -17.32
N ILE A 199 -14.47 29.06 -18.10
CA ILE A 199 -14.51 29.11 -19.57
C ILE A 199 -15.00 30.49 -20.03
N GLY A 200 -16.01 31.06 -19.37
CA GLY A 200 -16.47 32.42 -19.62
C GLY A 200 -15.38 33.48 -19.41
N GLU A 201 -14.60 33.35 -18.34
CA GLU A 201 -13.48 34.26 -18.03
C GLU A 201 -12.28 34.07 -18.97
N ILE A 202 -11.96 32.83 -19.33
CA ILE A 202 -10.98 32.48 -20.37
C ILE A 202 -11.37 33.14 -21.70
N ARG A 203 -12.65 33.11 -22.09
CA ARG A 203 -13.14 33.73 -23.33
C ARG A 203 -13.04 35.26 -23.32
N ARG A 204 -13.01 35.89 -22.15
CA ARG A 204 -12.85 37.35 -21.95
C ARG A 204 -11.39 37.79 -21.97
N ARG A 205 -10.45 36.96 -21.50
CA ARG A 205 -9.01 37.25 -21.52
C ARG A 205 -8.37 36.86 -22.85
N ARG A 206 -8.08 37.87 -23.69
CA ARG A 206 -7.55 37.69 -25.05
C ARG A 206 -6.29 36.80 -25.10
N ASP A 207 -5.37 36.95 -24.15
CA ASP A 207 -4.08 36.25 -24.14
C ASP A 207 -4.22 34.75 -23.80
N LEU A 208 -5.05 34.42 -22.79
CA LEU A 208 -5.41 33.04 -22.44
C LEU A 208 -6.21 32.38 -23.57
N ARG A 209 -7.16 33.11 -24.16
CA ARG A 209 -7.95 32.63 -25.29
C ARG A 209 -7.11 32.28 -26.53
N LEU A 210 -6.08 33.06 -26.82
CA LEU A 210 -5.18 32.78 -27.93
C LEU A 210 -4.29 31.57 -27.64
N ALA A 211 -3.78 31.44 -26.41
CA ALA A 211 -2.97 30.30 -25.99
C ALA A 211 -3.76 28.97 -26.00
N LEU A 212 -5.02 28.98 -25.56
CA LEU A 212 -5.84 27.77 -25.42
C LEU A 212 -6.52 27.32 -26.72
N ARG A 213 -6.63 28.20 -27.73
CA ARG A 213 -7.19 27.85 -29.05
C ARG A 213 -6.37 26.83 -29.83
N ALA A 214 -5.09 26.68 -29.50
CA ALA A 214 -4.22 25.70 -30.11
C ALA A 214 -4.47 24.27 -29.60
N PHE A 215 -5.14 24.10 -28.45
CA PHE A 215 -5.56 22.81 -27.93
C PHE A 215 -7.02 22.55 -28.31
N ASP A 216 -7.23 21.80 -29.39
CA ASP A 216 -8.59 21.46 -29.85
C ASP A 216 -9.32 20.61 -28.80
N GLY A 217 -10.60 20.91 -28.54
CA GLY A 217 -11.39 20.22 -27.52
C GLY A 217 -11.04 20.53 -26.05
N PHE A 218 -10.21 21.55 -25.75
CA PHE A 218 -9.80 21.86 -24.37
C PHE A 218 -10.97 22.13 -23.42
N GLU A 219 -12.02 22.84 -23.89
CA GLU A 219 -13.21 23.10 -23.06
C GLU A 219 -13.89 21.79 -22.62
N SER A 220 -14.02 20.82 -23.54
CA SER A 220 -14.55 19.49 -23.22
C SER A 220 -13.63 18.70 -22.29
N PHE A 221 -12.31 18.84 -22.45
CA PHE A 221 -11.34 18.23 -21.55
C PHE A 221 -11.40 18.80 -20.13
N LEU A 222 -11.50 20.12 -19.98
CA LEU A 222 -11.70 20.78 -18.69
C LEU A 222 -12.98 20.34 -17.99
N LEU A 223 -14.06 20.16 -18.76
CA LEU A 223 -15.31 19.62 -18.23
C LEU A 223 -15.14 18.19 -17.71
N ARG A 224 -14.41 17.33 -18.44
CA ARG A 224 -14.04 15.99 -17.96
C ARG A 224 -13.20 16.07 -16.68
N CYS A 225 -12.24 16.98 -16.59
CA CYS A 225 -11.43 17.19 -15.39
C CYS A 225 -12.26 17.54 -14.15
N ALA A 226 -13.41 18.21 -14.31
CA ALA A 226 -14.29 18.55 -13.18
C ALA A 226 -15.39 17.52 -12.87
N GLN A 227 -15.41 16.37 -13.55
CA GLN A 227 -16.38 15.29 -13.32
C GLN A 227 -16.01 14.33 -12.16
N PRO A 228 -14.73 13.95 -11.97
CA PRO A 228 -14.32 13.07 -10.87
C PRO A 228 -14.76 13.58 -9.51
N GLY A 229 -15.06 12.66 -8.59
CA GLY A 229 -15.40 13.00 -7.21
C GLY A 229 -14.30 12.58 -6.25
N PRO A 230 -14.35 12.98 -4.96
CA PRO A 230 -13.37 12.57 -3.96
C PRO A 230 -13.28 11.04 -3.74
N ALA A 231 -14.29 10.31 -4.23
CA ALA A 231 -14.47 8.88 -4.14
C ALA A 231 -13.95 8.09 -5.36
N ASP A 232 -13.74 8.76 -6.49
CA ASP A 232 -13.34 8.19 -7.77
C ASP A 232 -12.33 9.14 -8.38
N ASP A 233 -11.06 8.93 -8.02
CA ASP A 233 -9.96 9.82 -8.36
C ASP A 233 -9.47 9.62 -9.80
N ASP A 234 -10.16 8.88 -10.67
CA ASP A 234 -9.81 8.62 -12.09
C ASP A 234 -8.32 8.86 -12.42
N LEU A 235 -7.47 7.95 -11.96
CA LEU A 235 -6.01 8.04 -12.14
C LEU A 235 -5.60 8.00 -13.62
N MET A 236 -6.45 7.51 -14.52
CA MET A 236 -6.20 7.60 -15.96
C MET A 236 -6.33 9.04 -16.45
N LEU A 237 -7.35 9.76 -16.00
CA LEU A 237 -7.50 11.18 -16.31
C LEU A 237 -6.31 12.00 -15.76
N ALA A 238 -5.76 11.65 -14.60
CA ALA A 238 -4.52 12.24 -14.12
C ALA A 238 -3.34 12.07 -15.11
N THR A 239 -3.23 10.93 -15.78
CA THR A 239 -2.22 10.74 -16.84
C THR A 239 -2.51 11.54 -18.11
N GLU A 240 -3.79 11.77 -18.46
CA GLU A 240 -4.18 12.68 -19.54
C GLU A 240 -3.82 14.14 -19.19
N ILE A 241 -3.97 14.55 -17.92
CA ILE A 241 -3.56 15.87 -17.44
C ILE A 241 -2.05 16.06 -17.60
N ALA A 242 -1.23 15.05 -17.28
CA ALA A 242 0.21 15.09 -17.59
C ALA A 242 0.48 15.24 -19.09
N GLY A 243 -0.33 14.62 -19.95
CA GLY A 243 -0.26 14.78 -21.40
C GLY A 243 -0.45 16.24 -21.85
N THR A 244 -1.25 17.04 -21.14
CA THR A 244 -1.37 18.49 -21.46
C THR A 244 -0.07 19.25 -21.23
N LEU A 245 0.72 18.85 -20.23
CA LEU A 245 2.04 19.44 -19.99
C LEU A 245 3.00 19.09 -21.13
N SER A 246 3.00 17.82 -21.57
CA SER A 246 3.76 17.38 -22.75
C SER A 246 3.39 18.18 -24.00
N TRP A 247 2.09 18.40 -24.24
CA TRP A 247 1.61 19.21 -25.34
C TRP A 247 2.12 20.65 -25.26
N GLU A 248 2.05 21.31 -24.09
CA GLU A 248 2.55 22.67 -23.91
C GLU A 248 4.08 22.77 -24.08
N ILE A 249 4.83 21.75 -23.66
CA ILE A 249 6.30 21.69 -23.86
C ILE A 249 6.61 21.65 -25.36
N ALA A 250 5.84 20.88 -26.14
CA ALA A 250 6.04 20.76 -27.58
C ALA A 250 5.74 22.05 -28.37
N GLN A 251 5.04 23.02 -27.76
CA GLN A 251 4.80 24.34 -28.37
C GLN A 251 6.00 25.30 -28.23
N ILE A 252 7.01 24.96 -27.43
CA ILE A 252 8.19 25.80 -27.22
C ILE A 252 9.24 25.44 -28.27
N GLN A 253 9.81 26.46 -28.92
CA GLN A 253 10.87 26.28 -29.90
C GLN A 253 12.13 27.07 -29.50
N PRO A 254 13.31 26.42 -29.41
CA PRO A 254 13.52 24.98 -29.55
C PRO A 254 12.86 24.17 -28.42
N SER A 255 12.47 22.91 -28.71
CA SER A 255 11.80 22.04 -27.73
C SER A 255 12.67 21.82 -26.48
N PRO A 256 12.15 22.07 -25.26
CA PRO A 256 12.88 21.83 -24.02
C PRO A 256 13.14 20.35 -23.78
N LEU A 257 14.34 20.00 -23.32
CA LEU A 257 14.69 18.65 -22.88
C LEU A 257 14.32 18.47 -21.40
N VAL A 258 13.25 17.71 -21.15
CA VAL A 258 12.81 17.33 -19.81
C VAL A 258 13.17 15.87 -19.54
N VAL A 259 13.75 15.60 -18.36
CA VAL A 259 14.11 14.25 -17.92
C VAL A 259 13.39 13.89 -16.63
N VAL A 260 12.73 12.74 -16.58
CA VAL A 260 12.00 12.23 -15.41
C VAL A 260 12.67 10.96 -14.89
N PHE A 261 13.19 11.00 -13.68
CA PHE A 261 13.77 9.85 -12.98
C PHE A 261 12.68 9.10 -12.18
N LEU A 262 12.40 7.87 -12.59
CA LEU A 262 11.51 6.93 -11.91
C LEU A 262 12.34 5.86 -11.18
N ASP A 263 12.36 5.91 -9.85
CA ASP A 263 13.16 5.01 -9.02
C ASP A 263 12.31 3.88 -8.40
N THR A 264 12.95 2.74 -8.14
CA THR A 264 12.34 1.55 -7.52
C THR A 264 11.13 0.97 -8.29
N THR A 265 11.24 0.87 -9.61
CA THR A 265 10.13 0.40 -10.47
C THR A 265 9.68 -1.04 -10.20
N GLU A 266 10.45 -1.87 -9.50
CA GLU A 266 9.98 -3.19 -9.06
C GLU A 266 8.75 -3.14 -8.15
N ARG A 267 8.49 -2.01 -7.49
CA ARG A 267 7.31 -1.81 -6.64
C ARG A 267 6.01 -1.84 -7.43
N LEU A 268 6.05 -1.52 -8.73
CA LEU A 268 4.90 -1.65 -9.63
C LEU A 268 4.40 -3.11 -9.73
N HIS A 269 5.26 -4.09 -9.41
CA HIS A 269 4.88 -5.50 -9.36
C HIS A 269 4.31 -5.96 -8.01
N MET A 270 4.33 -5.11 -6.98
CA MET A 270 3.72 -5.41 -5.67
C MET A 270 2.20 -5.25 -5.71
N ASP A 271 1.67 -4.55 -6.72
CA ASP A 271 0.23 -4.52 -7.01
C ASP A 271 -0.20 -5.86 -7.66
N PRO A 272 -1.07 -6.66 -7.00
CA PRO A 272 -1.55 -7.92 -7.56
C PRO A 272 -2.28 -7.75 -8.90
N ARG A 273 -2.87 -6.57 -9.15
CA ARG A 273 -3.58 -6.25 -10.40
C ARG A 273 -2.70 -5.60 -11.44
N ARG A 274 -1.48 -5.18 -11.07
CA ARG A 274 -0.55 -4.38 -11.89
C ARG A 274 -1.19 -3.11 -12.47
N ALA A 275 -2.24 -2.57 -11.85
CA ALA A 275 -2.90 -1.34 -12.29
C ALA A 275 -1.94 -0.16 -12.21
N ALA A 276 -1.09 -0.13 -11.16
CA ALA A 276 -0.03 0.86 -11.01
C ALA A 276 0.99 0.86 -12.17
N GLU A 277 1.34 -0.32 -12.70
CA GLU A 277 2.18 -0.46 -13.91
C GLU A 277 1.46 0.14 -15.13
N GLY A 278 0.14 -0.07 -15.23
CA GLY A 278 -0.71 0.51 -16.27
C GLY A 278 -0.76 2.04 -16.24
N TYR A 279 -0.87 2.67 -15.07
CA TYR A 279 -0.87 4.14 -14.96
C TYR A 279 0.48 4.75 -15.34
N VAL A 280 1.60 4.15 -14.92
CA VAL A 280 2.94 4.60 -15.33
C VAL A 280 3.15 4.39 -16.84
N ASN A 281 2.69 3.27 -17.40
CA ASN A 281 2.71 3.01 -18.84
C ASN A 281 1.96 4.09 -19.62
N SER A 282 0.78 4.49 -19.14
CA SER A 282 -0.01 5.58 -19.72
C SER A 282 0.68 6.94 -19.58
N LEU A 283 1.19 7.30 -18.40
CA LEU A 283 1.92 8.54 -18.17
C LEU A 283 3.08 8.71 -19.16
N VAL A 284 3.91 7.67 -19.30
CA VAL A 284 5.09 7.70 -20.19
C VAL A 284 4.66 7.79 -21.65
N HIS A 285 3.57 7.11 -22.02
CA HIS A 285 3.03 7.16 -23.38
C HIS A 285 2.45 8.54 -23.73
N GLN A 286 1.81 9.22 -22.78
CA GLN A 286 1.20 10.54 -22.95
C GLN A 286 2.23 11.68 -23.03
N MET A 287 3.50 11.40 -22.72
CA MET A 287 4.57 12.41 -22.70
C MET A 287 5.75 12.05 -23.64
N PRO A 288 5.54 11.93 -24.97
CA PRO A 288 6.55 11.44 -25.91
C PRO A 288 7.80 12.34 -26.00
N ASN A 289 7.68 13.63 -25.68
CA ASN A 289 8.77 14.61 -25.68
C ASN A 289 9.50 14.75 -24.33
N VAL A 290 9.25 13.83 -23.38
CA VAL A 290 9.92 13.78 -22.07
C VAL A 290 10.65 12.46 -21.92
N LEU A 291 11.95 12.50 -21.58
CA LEU A 291 12.76 11.30 -21.39
C LEU A 291 12.56 10.72 -20.00
N PHE A 292 12.02 9.51 -19.90
CA PHE A 292 11.87 8.78 -18.64
C PHE A 292 13.06 7.86 -18.41
N VAL A 293 13.80 8.11 -17.33
CA VAL A 293 14.91 7.27 -16.85
C VAL A 293 14.41 6.42 -15.70
N MET A 294 14.20 5.13 -15.97
CA MET A 294 13.61 4.19 -15.02
C MET A 294 14.69 3.30 -14.43
N THR A 295 14.68 3.11 -13.11
CA THR A 295 15.59 2.17 -12.43
C THR A 295 14.80 1.13 -11.63
N GLY A 296 15.21 -0.14 -11.69
CA GLY A 296 14.54 -1.19 -10.93
C GLY A 296 15.17 -2.59 -11.01
N ARG A 297 14.52 -3.59 -10.42
CA ARG A 297 15.05 -4.99 -10.43
C ARG A 297 14.80 -5.72 -11.74
N ASN A 298 13.66 -5.49 -12.36
CA ASN A 298 13.16 -6.31 -13.47
C ASN A 298 13.19 -5.53 -14.79
N LYS A 299 13.30 -6.26 -15.91
CA LYS A 299 13.06 -5.70 -17.25
C LYS A 299 11.63 -5.20 -17.35
N MET A 300 11.43 -4.08 -18.04
CA MET A 300 10.11 -3.64 -18.46
C MET A 300 9.66 -4.45 -19.67
N LYS A 301 8.46 -5.02 -19.59
CA LYS A 301 7.92 -5.90 -20.63
C LYS A 301 6.84 -5.24 -21.49
N TRP A 302 6.75 -3.91 -21.54
CA TRP A 302 5.66 -3.24 -22.28
C TRP A 302 5.64 -3.52 -23.79
N HIS A 303 6.79 -3.93 -24.37
CA HIS A 303 6.86 -4.44 -25.74
C HIS A 303 6.09 -5.76 -26.00
N ASP A 304 5.72 -6.50 -24.95
CA ASP A 304 5.13 -7.84 -25.06
C ASP A 304 3.62 -7.71 -25.27
N GLU A 305 3.16 -8.11 -26.46
CA GLU A 305 1.74 -8.00 -26.84
C GLU A 305 0.82 -8.89 -26.00
N THR A 306 1.36 -9.92 -25.34
CA THR A 306 0.58 -10.81 -24.47
C THR A 306 0.15 -10.14 -23.16
N ARG A 307 0.75 -9.00 -22.80
CA ARG A 307 0.43 -8.20 -21.59
C ARG A 307 -0.87 -7.40 -21.79
N THR A 308 -1.99 -8.10 -21.96
CA THR A 308 -3.30 -7.48 -22.28
C THR A 308 -3.82 -6.49 -21.23
N GLU A 309 -3.30 -6.52 -20.01
CA GLU A 309 -3.61 -5.59 -18.94
C GLU A 309 -2.99 -4.19 -19.10
N LEU A 310 -1.98 -4.04 -19.99
CA LEU A 310 -1.35 -2.75 -20.24
C LEU A 310 -2.11 -1.96 -21.32
N PRO A 311 -2.44 -0.67 -21.07
CA PRO A 311 -3.10 0.18 -22.06
C PRO A 311 -2.30 0.32 -23.35
N TYR A 312 -0.98 0.51 -23.25
CA TYR A 312 -0.07 0.69 -24.38
C TYR A 312 0.98 -0.40 -24.40
N ARG A 313 0.91 -1.29 -25.39
CA ARG A 313 1.77 -2.48 -25.48
C ARG A 313 2.17 -2.83 -26.91
N GLY A 314 3.22 -3.60 -27.04
CA GLY A 314 3.71 -4.11 -28.32
C GLY A 314 5.00 -3.45 -28.79
N ILE A 315 5.69 -4.12 -29.70
CA ILE A 315 7.01 -3.70 -30.22
C ILE A 315 6.93 -2.41 -31.05
N TRP A 316 5.78 -2.14 -31.66
CA TRP A 316 5.55 -0.93 -32.47
C TRP A 316 5.30 0.31 -31.59
N THR A 317 4.70 0.13 -30.42
CA THR A 317 4.51 1.20 -29.44
C THR A 317 5.78 1.41 -28.63
N TRP A 318 6.50 0.36 -28.23
CA TRP A 318 7.70 0.45 -27.40
C TRP A 318 8.93 -0.19 -28.06
N PRO A 319 9.43 0.35 -29.18
CA PRO A 319 10.54 -0.25 -29.92
C PRO A 319 11.83 -0.33 -29.10
N GLY A 320 12.14 0.68 -28.28
CA GLY A 320 13.32 0.71 -27.40
C GLY A 320 13.26 -0.29 -26.23
N LEU A 321 12.07 -0.79 -25.90
CA LEU A 321 11.90 -1.81 -24.87
C LEU A 321 12.03 -3.24 -25.42
N ASN A 322 12.13 -3.42 -26.73
CA ASN A 322 12.40 -4.72 -27.33
C ASN A 322 13.82 -5.20 -26.96
N PRO A 323 14.02 -6.44 -26.49
CA PRO A 323 15.34 -7.02 -26.24
C PRO A 323 16.33 -6.93 -27.41
N SER A 324 15.84 -6.85 -28.65
CA SER A 324 16.66 -6.73 -29.86
C SER A 324 17.04 -5.29 -30.22
N ALA A 325 16.53 -4.29 -29.50
CA ALA A 325 16.80 -2.88 -29.79
C ALA A 325 18.29 -2.53 -29.65
N GLN A 326 18.83 -1.83 -30.66
CA GLN A 326 20.23 -1.39 -30.68
C GLN A 326 20.37 0.13 -30.48
N GLU A 327 19.32 0.89 -30.78
CA GLU A 327 19.29 2.35 -30.67
C GLU A 327 18.85 2.78 -29.26
N GLU A 328 19.43 3.88 -28.76
CA GLU A 328 18.98 4.53 -27.54
C GLU A 328 17.76 5.43 -27.79
N PRO A 329 16.92 5.69 -26.76
CA PRO A 329 16.90 5.08 -25.43
C PRO A 329 16.37 3.63 -25.44
N ARG A 330 17.06 2.72 -24.73
CA ARG A 330 16.64 1.31 -24.59
C ARG A 330 16.79 0.75 -23.17
N GLN A 331 16.57 -0.55 -23.01
CA GLN A 331 16.80 -1.23 -21.74
C GLN A 331 18.26 -1.69 -21.59
N HIS A 332 18.86 -1.38 -20.45
CA HIS A 332 20.22 -1.73 -20.06
C HIS A 332 20.21 -2.52 -18.77
N ARG A 333 20.88 -3.68 -18.81
CA ARG A 333 21.13 -4.43 -17.58
C ARG A 333 22.21 -3.68 -16.80
N VAL A 334 21.85 -3.15 -15.64
CA VAL A 334 22.81 -2.78 -14.61
C VAL A 334 23.37 -4.08 -14.06
N GLY A 335 24.48 -4.48 -14.67
CA GLY A 335 25.19 -5.68 -14.28
C GLY A 335 26.02 -5.47 -13.04
N ASP A 336 26.81 -6.50 -12.78
CA ASP A 336 28.02 -6.40 -11.99
C ASP A 336 28.93 -5.29 -12.56
N LEU A 337 29.76 -4.69 -11.71
CA LEU A 337 30.69 -3.62 -12.08
C LEU A 337 31.56 -4.01 -13.26
N SER A 338 31.83 -3.04 -14.15
CA SER A 338 32.82 -3.26 -15.20
C SER A 338 34.20 -3.52 -14.58
N PRO A 339 35.12 -4.20 -15.29
CA PRO A 339 36.46 -4.44 -14.77
C PRO A 339 37.21 -3.17 -14.35
N SER A 340 37.00 -2.04 -15.05
CA SER A 340 37.58 -0.76 -14.66
C SER A 340 36.98 -0.22 -13.37
N ASP A 341 35.67 -0.33 -13.19
CA ASP A 341 34.97 0.23 -12.03
C ASP A 341 35.22 -0.62 -10.78
N ALA A 342 35.26 -1.96 -10.94
CA ALA A 342 35.73 -2.87 -9.91
C ALA A 342 37.17 -2.54 -9.48
N ARG A 343 38.07 -2.26 -10.45
CA ARG A 343 39.45 -1.88 -10.17
C ARG A 343 39.53 -0.58 -9.38
N SER A 344 38.79 0.43 -9.80
CA SER A 344 38.73 1.73 -9.11
C SER A 344 38.22 1.58 -7.68
N LEU A 345 37.15 0.80 -7.47
CA LEU A 345 36.62 0.53 -6.13
C LEU A 345 37.67 -0.15 -5.23
N ILE A 346 38.34 -1.18 -5.74
CA ILE A 346 39.37 -1.91 -4.98
C ILE A 346 40.55 -0.99 -4.64
N LEU A 347 41.01 -0.15 -5.58
CA LEU A 347 42.11 0.79 -5.35
C LEU A 347 41.74 1.88 -4.36
N ARG A 348 40.50 2.39 -4.42
CA ARG A 348 39.98 3.37 -3.46
C ARG A 348 39.89 2.77 -2.06
N ALA A 349 39.36 1.56 -1.93
CA ALA A 349 39.31 0.82 -0.67
C ALA A 349 40.72 0.56 -0.12
N ARG A 350 41.66 0.17 -1.00
CA ARG A 350 43.08 0.00 -0.64
C ARG A 350 43.70 1.30 -0.11
N ALA A 351 43.43 2.44 -0.73
CA ALA A 351 43.96 3.73 -0.30
C ALA A 351 43.32 4.22 1.01
N GLN A 352 41.99 4.14 1.12
CA GLN A 352 41.24 4.64 2.29
C GLN A 352 41.53 3.85 3.56
N SER A 353 41.70 2.53 3.45
CA SER A 353 41.95 1.64 4.59
C SER A 353 43.40 1.17 4.68
N ASP A 354 44.28 1.67 3.79
CA ASP A 354 45.70 1.30 3.70
C ASP A 354 45.90 -0.23 3.69
N LEU A 355 45.20 -0.92 2.77
CA LEU A 355 45.14 -2.38 2.75
C LEU A 355 46.40 -2.99 2.13
N PRO A 356 46.96 -4.08 2.68
CA PRO A 356 48.17 -4.73 2.18
C PRO A 356 47.87 -5.62 0.96
N ILE A 357 47.29 -5.04 -0.09
CA ILE A 357 46.89 -5.71 -1.34
C ILE A 357 47.85 -5.27 -2.45
N SER A 358 48.50 -6.20 -3.15
CA SER A 358 49.36 -5.88 -4.30
C SER A 358 48.56 -5.62 -5.58
N ASP A 359 49.15 -4.94 -6.57
CA ASP A 359 48.50 -4.67 -7.86
C ASP A 359 48.12 -5.96 -8.61
N GLU A 360 48.88 -7.03 -8.43
CA GLU A 360 48.56 -8.35 -8.97
C GLU A 360 47.26 -8.90 -8.34
N VAL A 361 47.11 -8.77 -7.02
CA VAL A 361 45.89 -9.21 -6.32
C VAL A 361 44.69 -8.34 -6.69
N VAL A 362 44.89 -7.04 -6.92
CA VAL A 362 43.85 -6.16 -7.46
C VAL A 362 43.37 -6.67 -8.82
N ALA A 363 44.29 -7.00 -9.74
CA ALA A 363 43.91 -7.54 -11.06
C ALA A 363 43.12 -8.85 -10.95
N GLN A 364 43.54 -9.74 -10.04
CA GLN A 364 42.83 -11.00 -9.80
C GLN A 364 41.45 -10.80 -9.17
N LEU A 365 41.29 -9.84 -8.25
CA LEU A 365 40.01 -9.49 -7.63
C LEU A 365 39.00 -8.92 -8.63
N VAL A 366 39.47 -8.08 -9.56
CA VAL A 366 38.66 -7.58 -10.67
C VAL A 366 38.10 -8.74 -11.48
N THR A 367 38.94 -9.73 -11.81
CA THR A 367 38.50 -10.93 -12.54
C THR A 367 37.57 -11.82 -11.71
N ALA A 368 37.92 -12.09 -10.45
CA ALA A 368 37.24 -13.06 -9.60
C ALA A 368 35.87 -12.56 -9.11
N SER A 369 35.75 -11.27 -8.81
CA SER A 369 34.48 -10.66 -8.39
C SER A 369 33.43 -10.72 -9.49
N ARG A 370 33.85 -10.82 -10.76
CA ARG A 370 33.01 -10.63 -11.94
C ARG A 370 32.21 -9.33 -11.90
N GLY A 371 32.67 -8.36 -11.10
CA GLY A 371 32.02 -7.08 -10.82
C GLY A 371 31.00 -7.09 -9.68
N LEU A 372 30.76 -8.19 -8.97
CA LEU A 372 29.74 -8.23 -7.91
C LEU A 372 30.16 -7.32 -6.73
N PRO A 373 29.44 -6.23 -6.39
CA PRO A 373 29.86 -5.30 -5.34
C PRO A 373 29.99 -5.98 -3.96
N GLN A 374 29.08 -6.92 -3.66
CA GLN A 374 29.10 -7.68 -2.41
C GLN A 374 30.34 -8.57 -2.31
N TYR A 375 30.83 -9.11 -3.44
CA TYR A 375 32.08 -9.87 -3.47
C TYR A 375 33.27 -8.99 -3.12
N ILE A 376 33.34 -7.80 -3.72
CA ILE A 376 34.43 -6.85 -3.48
C ILE A 376 34.44 -6.40 -2.02
N GLU A 377 33.26 -6.20 -1.41
CA GLU A 377 33.17 -5.85 0.00
C GLU A 377 33.64 -6.98 0.93
N LEU A 378 33.24 -8.22 0.67
CA LEU A 378 33.73 -9.38 1.42
C LEU A 378 35.25 -9.57 1.25
N ALA A 379 35.78 -9.36 0.03
CA ALA A 379 37.21 -9.37 -0.20
C ALA A 379 37.95 -8.25 0.56
N ARG A 380 37.36 -7.04 0.63
CA ARG A 380 37.87 -5.93 1.44
C ARG A 380 37.91 -6.29 2.92
N GLN A 381 36.86 -6.94 3.42
CA GLN A 381 36.78 -7.43 4.80
C GLN A 381 37.92 -8.40 5.13
N VAL A 382 38.13 -9.42 4.29
CA VAL A 382 39.24 -10.39 4.46
C VAL A 382 40.59 -9.65 4.48
N ALA A 383 40.78 -8.66 3.61
CA ALA A 383 42.00 -7.85 3.61
C ALA A 383 42.19 -7.00 4.89
N ILE A 384 41.11 -6.44 5.45
CA ILE A 384 41.14 -5.72 6.74
C ILE A 384 41.50 -6.67 7.87
N SER A 385 40.94 -7.87 7.89
CA SER A 385 41.25 -8.90 8.90
C SER A 385 42.73 -9.28 8.87
N ILE A 386 43.27 -9.57 7.67
CA ILE A 386 44.70 -9.88 7.48
C ILE A 386 45.59 -8.73 7.97
N LYS A 387 45.20 -7.47 7.70
CA LYS A 387 45.91 -6.29 8.23
C LYS A 387 45.85 -6.22 9.75
N GLY A 388 44.68 -6.45 10.34
CA GLY A 388 44.43 -6.39 11.78
C GLY A 388 45.18 -7.45 12.60
N ALA A 389 45.50 -8.60 11.99
CA ALA A 389 46.28 -9.67 12.63
C ALA A 389 47.74 -9.29 12.97
N GLY A 390 48.21 -8.10 12.57
CA GLY A 390 49.40 -7.45 13.13
C GLY A 390 50.75 -8.08 12.75
N ASN A 391 50.77 -9.07 11.86
CA ASN A 391 51.94 -9.85 11.49
C ASN A 391 52.65 -9.37 10.21
N GLY A 392 52.26 -8.22 9.66
CA GLY A 392 52.84 -7.68 8.41
C GLY A 392 52.57 -8.55 7.16
N ARG A 393 51.62 -9.48 7.26
CA ARG A 393 51.24 -10.37 6.15
C ARG A 393 50.59 -9.57 5.01
N VAL A 394 51.06 -9.82 3.78
CA VAL A 394 50.44 -9.31 2.54
C VAL A 394 49.28 -10.22 2.12
N VAL A 395 48.18 -9.64 1.65
CA VAL A 395 47.03 -10.37 1.10
C VAL A 395 47.48 -11.15 -0.15
N LYS A 396 47.23 -12.46 -0.19
CA LYS A 396 47.53 -13.31 -1.35
C LYS A 396 46.29 -13.49 -2.23
N LYS A 397 46.49 -13.85 -3.50
CA LYS A 397 45.40 -14.19 -4.44
C LYS A 397 44.40 -15.18 -3.83
N ALA A 398 44.90 -16.24 -3.22
CA ALA A 398 44.07 -17.28 -2.62
C ALA A 398 43.19 -16.78 -1.47
N ASP A 399 43.55 -15.67 -0.80
CA ASP A 399 42.80 -15.14 0.35
C ASP A 399 41.50 -14.44 -0.08
N VAL A 400 41.50 -13.83 -1.27
CA VAL A 400 40.42 -12.93 -1.70
C VAL A 400 39.76 -13.34 -3.02
N THR A 401 40.10 -14.51 -3.55
CA THR A 401 39.48 -15.10 -4.76
C THR A 401 38.80 -16.44 -4.45
N GLY A 402 37.82 -16.85 -5.26
CA GLY A 402 36.94 -18.01 -5.01
C GLY A 402 35.48 -17.71 -5.37
N SER A 403 34.54 -18.55 -4.96
CA SER A 403 33.10 -18.24 -5.08
C SER A 403 32.68 -17.21 -4.00
N LEU A 404 31.51 -16.57 -4.18
CA LEU A 404 30.94 -15.70 -3.14
C LEU A 404 30.78 -16.45 -1.81
N GLY A 405 30.33 -17.70 -1.86
CA GLY A 405 30.24 -18.58 -0.68
C GLY A 405 31.61 -18.78 -0.02
N THR A 406 32.68 -19.02 -0.77
CA THR A 406 34.04 -19.16 -0.21
C THR A 406 34.49 -17.89 0.53
N LEU A 407 34.19 -16.70 -0.01
CA LEU A 407 34.51 -15.44 0.67
C LEU A 407 33.69 -15.24 1.94
N VAL A 408 32.38 -15.53 1.89
CA VAL A 408 31.53 -15.50 3.08
C VAL A 408 32.11 -16.40 4.17
N GLN A 409 32.53 -17.63 3.84
CA GLN A 409 33.11 -18.54 4.81
C GLN A 409 34.42 -18.00 5.40
N ARG A 410 35.32 -17.42 4.59
CA ARG A 410 36.54 -16.79 5.13
C ARG A 410 36.27 -15.62 6.07
N VAL A 411 35.24 -14.81 5.78
CA VAL A 411 34.83 -13.75 6.69
C VAL A 411 34.27 -14.34 7.98
N LEU A 412 33.54 -15.45 7.91
CA LEU A 412 33.04 -16.15 9.09
C LEU A 412 34.17 -16.81 9.90
N ASP A 413 35.18 -17.41 9.27
CA ASP A 413 36.31 -18.09 9.94
C ASP A 413 37.08 -17.16 10.91
N ASP A 414 37.14 -15.86 10.58
CA ASP A 414 37.80 -14.84 11.39
C ASP A 414 36.92 -14.27 12.52
N ILE A 415 35.67 -14.74 12.64
CA ILE A 415 34.68 -14.27 13.62
C ILE A 415 34.48 -15.33 14.72
N PRO A 416 34.31 -14.94 16.00
CA PRO A 416 33.97 -15.88 17.06
C PRO A 416 32.74 -16.75 16.76
N LEU A 417 32.72 -17.99 17.24
CA LEU A 417 31.69 -18.98 16.87
C LEU A 417 30.25 -18.54 17.22
N ASP A 418 30.07 -17.84 18.34
CA ASP A 418 28.79 -17.26 18.75
C ASP A 418 28.30 -16.19 17.76
N GLU A 419 29.19 -15.29 17.35
CA GLU A 419 28.92 -14.29 16.31
C GLU A 419 28.67 -14.92 14.93
N GLN A 420 29.39 -15.99 14.57
CA GLN A 420 29.12 -16.73 13.33
C GLN A 420 27.69 -17.30 13.33
N ARG A 421 27.26 -17.91 14.45
CA ARG A 421 25.87 -18.41 14.60
C ARG A 421 24.86 -17.26 14.47
N ALA A 422 25.13 -16.11 15.08
CA ALA A 422 24.29 -14.91 14.95
C ALA A 422 24.18 -14.40 13.51
N VAL A 423 25.30 -14.28 12.78
CA VAL A 423 25.28 -13.88 11.37
C VAL A 423 24.46 -14.86 10.54
N ARG A 424 24.62 -16.18 10.75
CA ARG A 424 23.84 -17.18 10.01
C ARG A 424 22.36 -17.13 10.34
N ALA A 425 22.01 -16.98 11.62
CA ALA A 425 20.61 -16.83 12.02
C ALA A 425 19.96 -15.58 11.42
N SER A 426 20.69 -14.48 11.28
CA SER A 426 20.18 -13.27 10.62
C SER A 426 19.74 -13.53 9.17
N ALA A 427 20.29 -14.57 8.52
CA ALA A 427 19.92 -14.95 7.17
C ALA A 427 18.52 -15.60 7.07
N LEU A 428 17.86 -15.89 8.20
CA LEU A 428 16.45 -16.31 8.23
C LEU A 428 15.47 -15.15 7.98
N PHE A 429 15.92 -13.91 8.14
CA PHE A 429 15.03 -12.76 8.16
C PHE A 429 15.28 -11.82 6.96
N ARG A 430 14.21 -11.18 6.48
CA ARG A 430 14.33 -10.04 5.55
C ARG A 430 14.72 -8.76 6.29
N THR A 431 14.11 -8.55 7.45
CA THR A 431 14.43 -7.50 8.41
C THR A 431 14.35 -8.09 9.81
N CYS A 432 15.23 -7.67 10.70
CA CYS A 432 15.32 -8.20 12.06
C CYS A 432 15.80 -7.15 13.06
N ASP A 433 15.67 -7.48 14.34
CA ASP A 433 16.33 -6.81 15.45
C ASP A 433 17.33 -7.76 16.13
N VAL A 434 18.06 -7.25 17.11
CA VAL A 434 19.06 -8.02 17.85
C VAL A 434 18.42 -9.19 18.62
N ALA A 435 17.21 -9.01 19.15
CA ALA A 435 16.53 -10.02 19.97
C ALA A 435 16.17 -11.26 19.13
N LEU A 436 15.59 -11.05 17.95
CA LEU A 436 15.28 -12.11 16.99
C LEU A 436 16.53 -12.86 16.55
N ILE A 437 17.63 -12.15 16.26
CA ILE A 437 18.90 -12.78 15.88
C ILE A 437 19.43 -13.66 17.03
N ALA A 438 19.46 -13.11 18.25
CA ALA A 438 19.98 -13.83 19.42
C ALA A 438 19.17 -15.10 19.71
N ALA A 439 17.84 -15.00 19.69
CA ALA A 439 16.95 -16.13 19.90
C ALA A 439 17.09 -17.20 18.81
N ALA A 440 17.10 -16.80 17.54
CA ALA A 440 17.27 -17.71 16.42
C ALA A 440 18.63 -18.43 16.45
N ALA A 441 19.70 -17.70 16.79
CA ALA A 441 21.06 -18.23 16.86
C ALA A 441 21.35 -19.08 18.11
N ASP A 442 20.53 -18.95 19.16
CA ASP A 442 20.79 -19.54 20.49
C ASP A 442 22.12 -19.04 21.06
N VAL A 443 22.24 -17.71 21.15
CA VAL A 443 23.43 -17.00 21.66
C VAL A 443 23.02 -15.81 22.51
N ASP A 444 23.97 -15.30 23.29
CA ASP A 444 23.75 -14.09 24.08
C ASP A 444 23.46 -12.87 23.20
N ARG A 445 22.64 -11.95 23.71
CA ARG A 445 22.35 -10.67 23.05
C ARG A 445 23.62 -9.92 22.63
N GLY A 446 24.67 -9.96 23.46
CA GLY A 446 25.96 -9.31 23.14
C GLY A 446 26.63 -9.87 21.88
N ALA A 447 26.48 -11.16 21.59
CA ALA A 447 26.98 -11.76 20.35
C ALA A 447 26.19 -11.26 19.13
N ALA A 448 24.86 -11.17 19.24
CA ALA A 448 24.02 -10.58 18.20
C ALA A 448 24.33 -9.09 17.97
N GLU A 449 24.59 -8.32 19.02
CA GLU A 449 25.00 -6.91 18.90
C GLU A 449 26.34 -6.74 18.17
N ARG A 450 27.30 -7.63 18.40
CA ARG A 450 28.56 -7.65 17.63
C ARG A 450 28.34 -8.10 16.19
N ALA A 451 27.45 -9.08 15.97
CA ALA A 451 27.11 -9.58 14.64
C ALA A 451 26.49 -8.52 13.74
N VAL A 452 25.58 -7.67 14.24
CA VAL A 452 24.95 -6.59 13.44
C VAL A 452 25.92 -5.46 13.07
N LEU A 453 27.10 -5.40 13.70
CA LEU A 453 28.20 -4.51 13.30
C LEU A 453 29.06 -5.11 12.18
N ARG A 454 28.84 -6.38 11.83
CA ARG A 454 29.54 -7.05 10.72
C ARG A 454 28.95 -6.57 9.39
N PRO A 455 29.77 -6.22 8.39
CA PRO A 455 29.30 -5.68 7.09
C PRO A 455 28.39 -6.56 6.24
N MET A 456 28.18 -7.82 6.60
CA MET A 456 27.15 -8.66 6.00
C MET A 456 25.73 -8.22 6.41
N ILE A 457 25.59 -7.47 7.51
CA ILE A 457 24.34 -6.97 8.06
C ILE A 457 24.36 -5.44 7.98
N GLU A 458 23.35 -4.88 7.34
CA GLU A 458 23.20 -3.45 7.07
C GLU A 458 22.12 -2.84 7.97
N ARG A 459 22.22 -1.53 8.25
CA ARG A 459 21.10 -0.78 8.81
C ARG A 459 20.00 -0.58 7.76
N HIS A 460 18.76 -0.77 8.20
CA HIS A 460 17.55 -0.53 7.46
C HIS A 460 16.78 0.63 8.12
N ALA A 461 16.09 1.44 7.32
CA ALA A 461 15.39 2.64 7.78
C ALA A 461 14.13 2.36 8.65
N GLY A 462 13.85 1.10 8.99
CA GLY A 462 12.73 0.72 9.84
C GLY A 462 13.01 0.98 11.32
N GLU A 463 12.07 1.59 12.04
CA GLU A 463 12.20 1.91 13.47
C GLU A 463 12.28 0.65 14.35
N ARG A 464 11.48 -0.39 14.06
CA ARG A 464 11.39 -1.60 14.90
C ARG A 464 12.40 -2.70 14.52
N PHE A 465 12.59 -2.94 13.22
CA PHE A 465 13.53 -3.93 12.69
C PHE A 465 14.63 -3.23 11.87
N PRO A 466 15.66 -2.69 12.55
CA PRO A 466 16.60 -1.78 11.94
C PRO A 466 17.73 -2.49 11.19
N TYR A 467 17.71 -3.82 11.07
CA TYR A 467 18.78 -4.59 10.42
C TYR A 467 18.25 -5.44 9.28
N ARG A 468 19.07 -5.61 8.23
CA ARG A 468 18.80 -6.50 7.09
C ARG A 468 20.09 -7.10 6.55
N MET A 469 19.99 -8.24 5.87
CA MET A 469 21.08 -8.82 5.09
C MET A 469 20.75 -8.74 3.59
N HIS A 470 21.76 -8.51 2.75
CA HIS A 470 21.56 -8.52 1.31
C HIS A 470 21.20 -9.92 0.80
N ASP A 471 20.19 -10.04 -0.06
CA ASP A 471 19.65 -11.32 -0.56
C ASP A 471 20.74 -12.26 -1.09
N ALA A 472 21.72 -11.78 -1.87
CA ALA A 472 22.81 -12.61 -2.39
C ALA A 472 23.75 -13.18 -1.30
N ILE A 473 23.97 -12.44 -0.21
CA ILE A 473 24.77 -12.92 0.94
C ILE A 473 23.92 -13.92 1.74
N ARG A 474 22.64 -13.58 1.94
CA ARG A 474 21.65 -14.46 2.57
C ARG A 474 21.58 -15.81 1.88
N ASP A 475 21.44 -15.81 0.56
CA ASP A 475 21.38 -17.01 -0.27
C ASP A 475 22.71 -17.79 -0.22
N ALA A 476 23.85 -17.10 -0.27
CA ALA A 476 25.16 -17.74 -0.17
C ALA A 476 25.38 -18.44 1.18
N ILE A 477 24.87 -17.85 2.28
CA ILE A 477 24.90 -18.45 3.61
C ILE A 477 23.92 -19.63 3.70
N ARG A 478 22.69 -19.46 3.20
CA ARG A 478 21.63 -20.48 3.26
C ARG A 478 21.96 -21.73 2.46
N HIS A 479 22.67 -21.59 1.34
CA HIS A 479 23.08 -22.70 0.47
C HIS A 479 24.52 -23.17 0.72
N ALA A 480 25.17 -22.69 1.79
CA ALA A 480 26.47 -23.23 2.19
C ALA A 480 26.27 -24.67 2.70
N ASP A 481 27.02 -25.61 2.11
CA ASP A 481 26.94 -27.04 2.45
C ASP A 481 27.31 -27.28 3.93
N TYR A 482 26.64 -28.23 4.59
CA TYR A 482 26.97 -28.67 5.95
C TYR A 482 28.36 -29.29 6.03
N ALA A 483 28.94 -29.70 4.89
CA ALA A 483 30.31 -30.16 4.77
C ALA A 483 31.36 -29.06 5.03
N VAL A 484 30.96 -27.79 5.06
CA VAL A 484 31.83 -26.66 5.42
C VAL A 484 31.95 -26.59 6.94
N GLU A 485 33.14 -26.27 7.45
CA GLU A 485 33.38 -26.12 8.89
C GLU A 485 32.38 -25.14 9.52
N ASN A 486 31.81 -25.54 10.66
CA ASN A 486 30.71 -24.89 11.35
C ASN A 486 29.39 -24.77 10.57
N GLY A 487 29.30 -25.21 9.30
CA GLY A 487 28.13 -25.23 8.39
C GLY A 487 26.82 -25.67 9.04
N TRP A 488 25.69 -25.09 8.62
CA TRP A 488 24.38 -25.50 9.14
C TRP A 488 23.74 -26.53 8.21
N SER A 489 23.36 -27.67 8.77
CA SER A 489 22.50 -28.63 8.09
C SER A 489 21.07 -28.11 7.98
N GLU A 490 20.24 -28.75 7.16
CA GLU A 490 18.81 -28.43 7.08
C GLU A 490 18.14 -28.47 8.47
N SER A 491 18.51 -29.45 9.29
CA SER A 491 18.00 -29.58 10.65
C SER A 491 18.46 -28.44 11.59
N ASP A 492 19.63 -27.85 11.36
CA ASP A 492 20.07 -26.66 12.10
C ASP A 492 19.24 -25.43 11.72
N TRP A 493 18.94 -25.28 10.43
CA TRP A 493 18.07 -24.22 9.92
C TRP A 493 16.65 -24.33 10.47
N GLU A 494 16.06 -25.54 10.47
CA GLU A 494 14.75 -25.81 11.09
C GLU A 494 14.72 -25.48 12.57
N ARG A 495 15.76 -25.87 13.33
CA ARG A 495 15.87 -25.54 14.77
C ARG A 495 15.97 -24.03 15.00
N ALA A 496 16.76 -23.33 14.19
CA ALA A 496 16.91 -21.88 14.29
C ALA A 496 15.62 -21.14 13.93
N ALA A 497 14.94 -21.54 12.85
CA ALA A 497 13.66 -20.99 12.44
C ALA A 497 12.56 -21.29 13.48
N THR A 498 12.60 -22.45 14.13
CA THR A 498 11.70 -22.80 15.23
C THR A 498 11.91 -21.89 16.45
N ARG A 499 13.15 -21.62 16.86
CA ARG A 499 13.44 -20.64 17.93
C ARG A 499 13.03 -19.23 17.54
N ALA A 500 13.28 -18.83 16.29
CA ALA A 500 12.86 -17.54 15.76
C ALA A 500 11.33 -17.38 15.80
N ALA A 501 10.58 -18.43 15.48
CA ALA A 501 9.12 -18.43 15.54
C ALA A 501 8.61 -18.33 16.99
N ALA A 502 9.29 -18.97 17.95
CA ALA A 502 8.98 -18.82 19.38
C ALA A 502 9.24 -17.37 19.87
N GLU A 503 10.32 -16.73 19.42
CA GLU A 503 10.57 -15.32 19.74
C GLU A 503 9.53 -14.39 19.07
N ALA A 504 9.13 -14.68 17.83
CA ALA A 504 8.03 -13.95 17.19
C ALA A 504 6.71 -14.10 17.97
N GLN A 505 6.47 -15.26 18.58
CA GLN A 505 5.33 -15.46 19.50
C GLN A 505 5.47 -14.59 20.76
N HIS A 506 6.65 -14.50 21.36
CA HIS A 506 6.90 -13.63 22.51
C HIS A 506 6.64 -12.16 22.19
N ILE A 507 7.17 -11.67 21.06
CA ILE A 507 6.92 -10.30 20.56
C ILE A 507 5.42 -10.08 20.32
N HIS A 508 4.74 -11.04 19.70
CA HIS A 508 3.29 -11.00 19.52
C HIS A 508 2.55 -10.87 20.86
N ASP A 509 2.90 -11.68 21.86
CA ASP A 509 2.23 -11.68 23.15
C ASP A 509 2.51 -10.42 23.97
N ASP A 510 3.70 -9.82 23.84
CA ASP A 510 4.03 -8.52 24.41
C ASP A 510 3.24 -7.38 23.74
N ALA A 511 3.25 -7.31 22.41
CA ALA A 511 2.50 -6.32 21.65
C ALA A 511 1.00 -6.41 21.95
N LYS A 512 0.50 -7.64 22.13
CA LYS A 512 -0.87 -7.94 22.54
C LYS A 512 -1.19 -7.39 23.94
N ARG A 513 -0.28 -7.54 24.91
CA ARG A 513 -0.43 -6.96 26.26
C ARG A 513 -0.44 -5.43 26.24
N GLN A 514 0.29 -4.84 25.31
CA GLN A 514 0.38 -3.38 25.12
C GLN A 514 -0.73 -2.81 24.22
N GLU A 515 -1.62 -3.67 23.70
CA GLU A 515 -2.67 -3.31 22.72
C GLU A 515 -2.11 -2.64 21.44
N SER A 516 -0.83 -2.91 21.08
CA SER A 516 -0.17 -2.36 19.89
C SER A 516 -0.50 -3.18 18.64
N HIS A 517 -1.57 -2.81 17.92
CA HIS A 517 -2.06 -3.56 16.76
C HIS A 517 -1.05 -3.66 15.60
N ARG A 518 -0.25 -2.62 15.38
CA ARG A 518 0.78 -2.63 14.33
C ARG A 518 1.86 -3.65 14.63
N GLU A 519 2.36 -3.67 15.86
CA GLU A 519 3.40 -4.62 16.28
C GLU A 519 2.89 -6.06 16.30
N VAL A 520 1.62 -6.28 16.66
CA VAL A 520 0.98 -7.60 16.54
C VAL A 520 1.02 -8.08 15.08
N LEU A 521 0.69 -7.22 14.10
CA LEU A 521 0.74 -7.58 12.69
C LEU A 521 2.16 -7.86 12.20
N ASP A 522 3.13 -7.06 12.64
CA ASP A 522 4.53 -7.22 12.23
C ASP A 522 5.13 -8.53 12.79
N ALA A 523 4.80 -8.90 14.04
CA ALA A 523 5.20 -10.17 14.64
C ALA A 523 4.59 -11.39 13.93
N ILE A 524 3.30 -11.32 13.58
CA ILE A 524 2.63 -12.36 12.77
C ILE A 524 3.30 -12.47 11.40
N ALA A 525 3.63 -11.35 10.75
CA ALA A 525 4.25 -11.35 9.43
C ALA A 525 5.65 -11.99 9.42
N ILE A 526 6.44 -11.81 10.49
CA ILE A 526 7.72 -12.50 10.67
C ILE A 526 7.51 -14.01 10.76
N ALA A 527 6.59 -14.46 11.61
CA ALA A 527 6.31 -15.89 11.77
C ALA A 527 5.78 -16.53 10.48
N ILE A 528 4.92 -15.84 9.72
CA ILE A 528 4.49 -16.29 8.39
C ILE A 528 5.68 -16.37 7.44
N SER A 529 6.57 -15.38 7.43
CA SER A 529 7.75 -15.39 6.55
C SER A 529 8.67 -16.57 6.83
N LEU A 530 8.92 -16.87 8.11
CA LEU A 530 9.68 -18.05 8.53
C LEU A 530 8.99 -19.34 8.08
N ALA A 531 7.69 -19.46 8.35
CA ALA A 531 6.91 -20.63 7.95
C ALA A 531 6.84 -20.79 6.43
N CYS A 532 6.95 -19.71 5.67
CA CYS A 532 6.98 -19.75 4.21
C CYS A 532 8.27 -20.30 3.65
N ASP A 533 9.40 -20.05 4.32
CA ASP A 533 10.76 -20.34 3.84
C ASP A 533 11.33 -21.65 4.42
N GLN A 534 10.91 -22.07 5.62
CA GLN A 534 11.43 -23.23 6.35
C GLN A 534 10.31 -24.00 7.06
N ASP A 535 10.44 -25.34 7.12
CA ASP A 535 9.58 -26.14 7.99
C ASP A 535 9.90 -25.84 9.47
N ILE A 536 8.89 -25.40 10.21
CA ILE A 536 9.04 -24.95 11.60
C ILE A 536 8.08 -25.69 12.52
N ILE A 537 8.53 -25.94 13.74
CA ILE A 537 7.66 -26.48 14.80
C ILE A 537 7.04 -25.30 15.53
N LEU A 538 5.74 -25.10 15.34
CA LEU A 538 5.00 -24.04 16.03
C LEU A 538 4.53 -24.50 17.41
N GLY A 539 4.61 -23.60 18.39
CA GLY A 539 4.03 -23.82 19.72
C GLY A 539 2.51 -24.01 19.66
N LYS A 540 1.96 -24.67 20.69
CA LYS A 540 0.52 -24.90 20.79
C LYS A 540 -0.25 -23.59 20.95
N ALA A 541 -1.44 -23.56 20.39
CA ALA A 541 -2.39 -22.48 20.66
C ALA A 541 -2.76 -22.41 22.15
N THR A 542 -3.21 -21.23 22.58
CA THR A 542 -3.69 -21.00 23.96
C THR A 542 -5.07 -21.59 24.23
N ASN A 543 -5.81 -21.99 23.19
CA ASN A 543 -7.11 -22.63 23.30
C ASN A 543 -7.21 -23.83 22.36
N THR A 544 -8.18 -24.71 22.61
CA THR A 544 -8.34 -25.97 21.88
C THR A 544 -8.95 -25.84 20.48
N SER A 545 -9.37 -24.64 20.06
CA SER A 545 -9.96 -24.41 18.73
C SER A 545 -8.91 -24.23 17.63
N TYR A 546 -7.63 -24.18 17.98
CA TYR A 546 -6.51 -24.03 17.06
C TYR A 546 -5.42 -25.02 17.45
N GLU A 547 -4.73 -25.57 16.45
CA GLU A 547 -3.65 -26.53 16.69
C GLU A 547 -2.36 -25.81 17.12
N ASP A 548 -2.07 -24.66 16.50
CA ASP A 548 -0.86 -23.88 16.72
C ASP A 548 -1.15 -22.40 17.01
N TRP A 549 -0.19 -21.71 17.64
CA TRP A 549 -0.35 -20.32 18.04
C TRP A 549 -0.44 -19.35 16.84
N LEU A 550 0.19 -19.66 15.71
CA LEU A 550 0.25 -18.77 14.55
C LEU A 550 -1.09 -18.73 13.81
N SER A 551 -1.73 -19.89 13.61
CA SER A 551 -3.07 -19.99 13.07
C SER A 551 -4.09 -19.28 13.97
N GLN A 552 -3.94 -19.39 15.30
CA GLN A 552 -4.72 -18.60 16.25
C GLN A 552 -4.45 -17.09 16.06
N ALA A 553 -3.19 -16.68 16.01
CA ALA A 553 -2.78 -15.28 15.89
C ALA A 553 -3.25 -14.63 14.58
N ILE A 554 -3.18 -15.35 13.46
CA ILE A 554 -3.71 -14.89 12.17
C ILE A 554 -5.22 -14.63 12.26
N VAL A 555 -5.96 -15.52 12.94
CA VAL A 555 -7.41 -15.40 13.01
C VAL A 555 -7.85 -14.36 14.03
N TYR A 556 -7.17 -14.23 15.18
CA TYR A 556 -7.50 -13.26 16.24
C TYR A 556 -6.82 -11.90 16.08
N GLY A 557 -5.82 -11.82 15.21
CA GLY A 557 -5.05 -10.61 14.93
C GLY A 557 -5.95 -9.49 14.36
N PRO A 558 -5.49 -8.23 14.44
CA PRO A 558 -6.33 -7.06 14.18
C PRO A 558 -6.95 -7.04 12.77
N SER A 559 -6.18 -7.48 11.76
CA SER A 559 -6.63 -7.53 10.37
C SER A 559 -5.89 -8.59 9.57
N VAL A 560 -6.64 -9.46 8.90
CA VAL A 560 -6.05 -10.40 7.92
C VAL A 560 -5.63 -9.65 6.65
N GLN A 561 -6.40 -8.64 6.24
CA GLN A 561 -6.05 -7.81 5.09
C GLN A 561 -4.77 -7.00 5.34
N GLY A 562 -4.58 -6.52 6.57
CA GLY A 562 -3.37 -5.81 6.98
C GLY A 562 -2.09 -6.65 6.88
N LEU A 563 -2.20 -8.00 6.89
CA LEU A 563 -1.05 -8.88 6.71
C LEU A 563 -0.56 -8.94 5.27
N LEU A 564 -1.43 -8.74 4.27
CA LEU A 564 -1.09 -8.96 2.86
C LEU A 564 0.11 -8.13 2.39
N ALA A 565 0.21 -6.88 2.86
CA ALA A 565 1.32 -5.98 2.53
C ALA A 565 2.65 -6.32 3.25
N ARG A 566 2.61 -7.21 4.25
CA ARG A 566 3.73 -7.52 5.15
C ARG A 566 4.33 -8.90 4.93
N ILE A 567 3.60 -9.80 4.25
CA ILE A 567 3.99 -11.20 4.07
C ILE A 567 4.56 -11.46 2.66
N PRO A 568 5.31 -12.57 2.46
CA PRO A 568 5.78 -12.99 1.15
C PRO A 568 4.63 -13.30 0.18
N THR A 569 4.89 -13.23 -1.13
CA THR A 569 3.92 -13.58 -2.18
C THR A 569 3.96 -15.06 -2.57
N SER A 570 4.97 -15.80 -2.13
CA SER A 570 5.15 -17.23 -2.40
C SER A 570 5.77 -17.94 -1.19
N SER A 571 5.68 -19.26 -1.17
CA SER A 571 6.19 -20.12 -0.10
C SER A 571 6.82 -21.40 -0.68
N SER A 572 7.93 -21.83 -0.11
CA SER A 572 8.58 -23.12 -0.37
C SER A 572 7.90 -24.28 0.37
N THR A 573 7.31 -24.02 1.54
CA THR A 573 6.65 -25.02 2.37
C THR A 573 5.16 -25.18 2.02
N GLU A 574 4.56 -26.30 2.42
CA GLU A 574 3.11 -26.47 2.31
C GLU A 574 2.35 -25.61 3.34
N TYR A 575 2.83 -25.56 4.58
CA TYR A 575 2.21 -24.75 5.64
C TYR A 575 2.09 -23.28 5.23
N GLY A 576 3.21 -22.67 4.82
CA GLY A 576 3.24 -21.28 4.39
C GLY A 576 2.33 -21.02 3.19
N ARG A 577 2.33 -21.92 2.19
CA ARG A 577 1.43 -21.81 1.03
C ARG A 577 -0.05 -21.73 1.44
N ARG A 578 -0.50 -22.59 2.36
CA ARG A 578 -1.89 -22.57 2.86
C ARG A 578 -2.21 -21.31 3.66
N VAL A 579 -1.26 -20.78 4.41
CA VAL A 579 -1.40 -19.47 5.07
C VAL A 579 -1.60 -18.36 4.04
N LEU A 580 -0.77 -18.31 2.99
CA LEU A 580 -0.88 -17.29 1.94
C LEU A 580 -2.21 -17.39 1.18
N GLU A 581 -2.68 -18.61 0.87
CA GLU A 581 -3.99 -18.86 0.27
C GLU A 581 -5.14 -18.37 1.17
N PHE A 582 -5.08 -18.65 2.49
CA PHE A 582 -6.06 -18.18 3.46
C PHE A 582 -6.13 -16.66 3.55
N VAL A 583 -4.97 -15.99 3.67
CA VAL A 583 -4.89 -14.53 3.74
C VAL A 583 -5.42 -13.90 2.45
N SER A 584 -5.01 -14.44 1.29
CA SER A 584 -5.45 -13.97 -0.03
C SER A 584 -6.95 -14.16 -0.23
N GLY A 585 -7.51 -15.32 0.16
CA GLY A 585 -8.95 -15.59 0.08
C GLY A 585 -9.81 -14.62 0.90
N LYS A 586 -9.22 -13.95 1.89
CA LYS A 586 -9.88 -12.91 2.69
C LYS A 586 -9.68 -11.48 2.17
N SER A 587 -8.79 -11.26 1.20
CA SER A 587 -8.55 -9.93 0.66
C SER A 587 -9.69 -9.47 -0.24
N ILE A 588 -10.17 -8.25 -0.03
CA ILE A 588 -11.17 -7.60 -0.90
C ILE A 588 -10.62 -7.27 -2.29
N GLN A 589 -9.29 -7.25 -2.45
CA GLN A 589 -8.64 -6.98 -3.73
C GLN A 589 -8.71 -8.18 -4.68
N ILE A 590 -8.93 -9.38 -4.16
CA ILE A 590 -9.07 -10.61 -4.95
C ILE A 590 -10.53 -10.74 -5.40
N PRO A 591 -10.80 -11.04 -6.69
CA PRO A 591 -12.14 -11.26 -7.18
C PRO A 591 -12.89 -12.31 -6.34
N MET A 592 -14.19 -12.09 -6.11
CA MET A 592 -14.99 -12.95 -5.23
C MET A 592 -14.93 -14.43 -5.61
N ARG A 593 -14.93 -14.74 -6.92
CA ARG A 593 -14.78 -16.11 -7.42
C ARG A 593 -13.49 -16.77 -6.93
N ASP A 594 -12.37 -16.08 -7.04
CA ASP A 594 -11.06 -16.61 -6.67
C ASP A 594 -10.92 -16.74 -5.15
N ARG A 595 -11.52 -15.80 -4.40
CA ARG A 595 -11.61 -15.89 -2.94
C ARG A 595 -12.28 -17.17 -2.47
N LEU A 596 -13.41 -17.53 -3.09
CA LEU A 596 -14.14 -18.77 -2.78
C LEU A 596 -13.30 -20.01 -3.08
N ILE A 597 -12.58 -20.02 -4.21
CA ILE A 597 -11.67 -21.12 -4.58
C ILE A 597 -10.55 -21.26 -3.55
N LEU A 598 -9.84 -20.18 -3.24
CA LEU A 598 -8.73 -20.20 -2.28
C LEU A 598 -9.17 -20.68 -0.89
N LEU A 599 -10.30 -20.18 -0.38
CA LEU A 599 -10.82 -20.59 0.93
C LEU A 599 -11.29 -22.05 0.93
N ARG A 600 -11.90 -22.53 -0.16
CA ARG A 600 -12.28 -23.93 -0.31
C ARG A 600 -11.04 -24.83 -0.33
N THR A 601 -10.00 -24.46 -1.07
CA THR A 601 -8.73 -25.21 -1.11
C THR A 601 -8.12 -25.38 0.28
N VAL A 602 -8.10 -24.33 1.11
CA VAL A 602 -7.61 -24.44 2.50
C VAL A 602 -8.55 -25.26 3.37
N PHE A 603 -9.87 -25.13 3.19
CA PHE A 603 -10.88 -25.87 3.96
C PHE A 603 -10.90 -27.37 3.64
N ASP A 604 -10.47 -27.79 2.45
CA ASP A 604 -10.40 -29.20 2.08
C ASP A 604 -9.04 -29.84 2.48
N SER A 605 -8.08 -29.03 2.92
CA SER A 605 -6.73 -29.48 3.32
C SER A 605 -6.67 -30.01 4.76
N ASN A 606 -5.50 -30.52 5.16
CA ASN A 606 -5.20 -30.90 6.56
C ASN A 606 -4.47 -29.79 7.34
N HIS A 607 -4.59 -28.54 6.90
CA HIS A 607 -3.89 -27.42 7.52
C HIS A 607 -4.59 -26.93 8.81
N PRO A 608 -3.88 -26.39 9.82
CA PRO A 608 -4.49 -25.82 11.03
C PRO A 608 -5.53 -24.70 10.78
N LEU A 609 -5.44 -24.03 9.62
CA LEU A 609 -6.42 -23.02 9.18
C LEU A 609 -7.66 -23.60 8.48
N ARG A 610 -7.80 -24.93 8.38
CA ARG A 610 -8.94 -25.59 7.70
C ARG A 610 -10.29 -25.09 8.21
N LEU A 611 -10.57 -25.23 9.50
CA LEU A 611 -11.85 -24.82 10.09
C LEU A 611 -12.09 -23.30 10.00
N PRO A 612 -11.10 -22.43 10.30
CA PRO A 612 -11.20 -21.00 9.97
C PRO A 612 -11.53 -20.70 8.51
N ALA A 613 -10.92 -21.42 7.56
CA ALA A 613 -11.16 -21.25 6.13
C ALA A 613 -12.61 -21.60 5.76
N GLY A 614 -13.15 -22.70 6.27
CA GLY A 614 -14.56 -23.07 6.11
C GLY A 614 -15.52 -22.00 6.65
N ARG A 615 -15.24 -21.43 7.83
CA ARG A 615 -16.02 -20.29 8.36
C ARG A 615 -15.98 -19.08 7.42
N HIS A 616 -14.80 -18.73 6.94
CA HIS A 616 -14.62 -17.58 6.05
C HIS A 616 -15.18 -17.81 4.65
N LEU A 617 -15.18 -19.05 4.16
CA LEU A 617 -15.87 -19.45 2.93
C LEU A 617 -17.38 -19.20 3.06
N GLY A 618 -17.99 -19.68 4.15
CA GLY A 618 -19.40 -19.41 4.44
C GLY A 618 -19.70 -17.91 4.58
N TYR A 619 -18.80 -17.12 5.18
CA TYR A 619 -18.95 -15.66 5.23
C TYR A 619 -18.86 -14.98 3.87
N ALA A 620 -17.99 -15.45 2.98
CA ALA A 620 -17.88 -14.90 1.62
C ALA A 620 -19.12 -15.21 0.78
N LEU A 621 -19.66 -16.43 0.88
CA LEU A 621 -20.93 -16.82 0.25
C LEU A 621 -22.10 -15.99 0.81
N LYS A 622 -22.12 -15.76 2.12
CA LYS A 622 -23.10 -14.86 2.78
C LYS A 622 -23.09 -13.45 2.19
N LEU A 623 -21.91 -12.88 1.91
CA LEU A 623 -21.78 -11.53 1.32
C LEU A 623 -22.35 -11.43 -0.10
N THR A 624 -22.44 -12.55 -0.81
CA THR A 624 -23.02 -12.63 -2.16
C THR A 624 -24.45 -13.18 -2.17
N HIS A 625 -25.09 -13.26 -1.00
CA HIS A 625 -26.45 -13.76 -0.84
C HIS A 625 -26.65 -15.21 -1.33
N ARG A 626 -25.57 -16.00 -1.44
CA ARG A 626 -25.60 -17.43 -1.78
C ARG A 626 -25.94 -18.25 -0.53
N TRP A 627 -27.15 -18.04 -0.02
CA TRP A 627 -27.57 -18.51 1.31
C TRP A 627 -27.48 -20.02 1.49
N GLU A 628 -28.02 -20.79 0.54
CA GLU A 628 -28.07 -22.25 0.63
C GLU A 628 -26.67 -22.88 0.53
N GLU A 629 -25.79 -22.31 -0.30
CA GLU A 629 -24.40 -22.75 -0.37
C GLU A 629 -23.63 -22.41 0.91
N ALA A 630 -23.89 -21.24 1.50
CA ALA A 630 -23.30 -20.87 2.79
C ALA A 630 -23.80 -21.79 3.92
N LEU A 631 -25.09 -22.17 3.92
CA LEU A 631 -25.65 -23.14 4.86
C LEU A 631 -24.98 -24.50 4.71
N ALA A 632 -24.82 -25.00 3.48
CA ALA A 632 -24.14 -26.27 3.20
C ALA A 632 -22.68 -26.28 3.71
N VAL A 633 -21.94 -25.19 3.51
CA VAL A 633 -20.57 -25.05 4.06
C VAL A 633 -20.56 -25.07 5.58
N PHE A 634 -21.52 -24.44 6.25
CA PHE A 634 -21.60 -24.48 7.71
C PHE A 634 -22.03 -25.84 8.24
N ASP A 635 -22.90 -26.56 7.53
CA ASP A 635 -23.27 -27.94 7.88
C ASP A 635 -22.07 -28.89 7.75
N GLU A 636 -21.30 -28.76 6.67
CA GLU A 636 -20.03 -29.47 6.47
C GLU A 636 -19.04 -29.18 7.60
N LEU A 637 -18.89 -27.89 7.98
CA LEU A 637 -18.01 -27.47 9.07
C LEU A 637 -18.42 -28.07 10.43
N VAL A 638 -19.71 -28.10 10.75
CA VAL A 638 -20.24 -28.68 12.00
C VAL A 638 -20.10 -30.20 12.01
N ALA A 639 -20.27 -30.86 10.86
CA ALA A 639 -20.05 -32.29 10.73
C ALA A 639 -18.60 -32.69 11.00
N ILE A 640 -17.64 -31.82 10.65
CA ILE A 640 -16.20 -32.01 10.95
C ILE A 640 -15.88 -31.68 12.40
N ASP A 641 -16.33 -30.51 12.89
CA ASP A 641 -16.09 -30.04 14.26
C ASP A 641 -17.36 -29.35 14.81
N PRO A 642 -18.13 -30.02 15.69
CA PRO A 642 -19.37 -29.48 16.26
C PRO A 642 -19.15 -28.48 17.40
N SER A 643 -17.97 -27.84 17.48
CA SER A 643 -17.67 -26.82 18.48
C SER A 643 -18.69 -25.67 18.49
N ASP A 644 -18.87 -25.01 19.63
CA ASP A 644 -19.78 -23.86 19.79
C ASP A 644 -19.57 -22.79 18.71
N VAL A 645 -18.29 -22.53 18.36
CA VAL A 645 -17.92 -21.56 17.34
C VAL A 645 -18.46 -21.90 15.95
N ASN A 646 -18.59 -23.19 15.60
CA ASN A 646 -19.08 -23.65 14.29
C ASN A 646 -20.60 -23.85 14.32
N SER A 647 -21.12 -24.47 15.38
CA SER A 647 -22.55 -24.77 15.55
C SER A 647 -23.42 -23.51 15.55
N ARG A 648 -22.89 -22.36 16.01
CA ARG A 648 -23.59 -21.08 15.97
C ARG A 648 -23.69 -20.42 14.59
N GLN A 649 -22.95 -20.87 13.58
CA GLN A 649 -22.88 -20.17 12.28
C GLN A 649 -24.18 -20.26 11.48
N ARG A 650 -24.77 -21.45 11.42
CA ARG A 650 -26.05 -21.71 10.74
C ARG A 650 -27.18 -20.80 11.24
N PRO A 651 -27.52 -20.74 12.54
CA PRO A 651 -28.63 -19.91 12.99
C PRO A 651 -28.34 -18.41 12.85
N LEU A 652 -27.08 -17.98 12.94
CA LEU A 652 -26.69 -16.58 12.66
C LEU A 652 -26.85 -16.21 11.18
N LEU A 653 -26.57 -17.14 10.26
CA LEU A 653 -26.81 -16.97 8.82
C LEU A 653 -28.31 -16.83 8.53
N LEU A 654 -29.13 -17.73 9.07
CA LEU A 654 -30.59 -17.69 8.93
C LEU A 654 -31.18 -16.37 9.44
N SER A 655 -30.74 -15.91 10.62
CA SER A 655 -31.15 -14.61 11.15
C SER A 655 -30.70 -13.46 10.24
N THR A 656 -29.49 -13.51 9.66
CA THR A 656 -29.02 -12.49 8.70
C THR A 656 -29.88 -12.44 7.44
N ALA A 657 -30.34 -13.60 6.96
CA ALA A 657 -31.25 -13.77 5.83
C ALA A 657 -32.74 -13.52 6.17
N ARG A 658 -33.05 -12.93 7.33
CA ARG A 658 -34.42 -12.62 7.79
C ARG A 658 -35.32 -13.86 8.02
N ARG A 659 -34.73 -15.04 8.14
CA ARG A 659 -35.40 -16.30 8.51
C ARG A 659 -35.37 -16.48 10.03
N PHE A 660 -36.00 -15.57 10.77
CA PHE A 660 -35.86 -15.51 12.23
C PHE A 660 -36.50 -16.70 12.95
N ALA A 661 -37.63 -17.21 12.45
CA ALA A 661 -38.25 -18.42 12.98
C ALA A 661 -37.34 -19.64 12.79
N ASP A 662 -36.82 -19.84 11.57
CA ASP A 662 -35.86 -20.91 11.28
C ASP A 662 -34.59 -20.77 12.13
N ALA A 663 -34.11 -19.54 12.34
CA ALA A 663 -32.95 -19.28 13.18
C ALA A 663 -33.17 -19.68 14.64
N GLN A 664 -34.37 -19.44 15.21
CA GLN A 664 -34.72 -19.87 16.56
C GLN A 664 -34.81 -21.39 16.66
N VAL A 665 -35.45 -22.05 15.69
CA VAL A 665 -35.53 -23.51 15.63
C VAL A 665 -34.13 -24.11 15.52
N SER A 666 -33.30 -23.59 14.61
CA SER A 666 -31.93 -24.05 14.39
C SER A 666 -31.01 -23.82 15.59
N ALA A 667 -31.29 -22.84 16.45
CA ALA A 667 -30.51 -22.57 17.66
C ALA A 667 -31.03 -23.33 18.89
N GLY A 668 -32.20 -23.97 18.80
CA GLY A 668 -32.87 -24.64 19.91
C GLY A 668 -31.95 -25.63 20.62
N GLY A 669 -31.81 -25.48 21.94
CA GLY A 669 -30.97 -26.36 22.76
C GLY A 669 -29.46 -26.15 22.64
N THR A 670 -29.01 -25.06 22.01
CA THR A 670 -27.58 -24.71 21.85
C THR A 670 -27.21 -23.37 22.49
N ASP A 671 -25.93 -23.16 22.78
CA ASP A 671 -25.38 -21.88 23.27
C ASP A 671 -25.54 -20.72 22.25
N ALA A 672 -25.84 -21.04 20.99
CA ALA A 672 -26.12 -20.05 19.95
C ALA A 672 -27.45 -19.29 20.16
N MET A 673 -28.36 -19.83 20.97
CA MET A 673 -29.70 -19.26 21.21
C MET A 673 -29.63 -17.81 21.68
N GLU A 674 -28.75 -17.50 22.64
CA GLU A 674 -28.61 -16.14 23.16
C GLU A 674 -28.10 -15.16 22.10
N SER A 675 -27.14 -15.59 21.28
CA SER A 675 -26.61 -14.76 20.18
C SER A 675 -27.69 -14.47 19.12
N VAL A 676 -28.47 -15.47 18.75
CA VAL A 676 -29.56 -15.36 17.78
C VAL A 676 -30.64 -14.44 18.34
N ARG A 677 -31.08 -14.69 19.58
CA ARG A 677 -32.08 -13.89 20.28
C ARG A 677 -31.67 -12.43 20.34
N ARG A 678 -30.44 -12.10 20.73
CA ARG A 678 -29.94 -10.71 20.74
C ARG A 678 -30.00 -10.07 19.34
N THR A 679 -29.52 -10.76 18.31
CA THR A 679 -29.51 -10.18 16.95
C THR A 679 -30.92 -9.99 16.38
N THR A 680 -31.84 -10.90 16.72
CA THR A 680 -33.23 -10.84 16.30
C THR A 680 -33.99 -9.76 17.07
N GLU A 681 -33.84 -9.66 18.39
CA GLU A 681 -34.42 -8.58 19.20
C GLU A 681 -33.99 -7.20 18.71
N TYR A 682 -32.70 -7.02 18.41
CA TYR A 682 -32.22 -5.77 17.82
C TYR A 682 -32.93 -5.47 16.49
N ALA A 683 -32.99 -6.43 15.56
CA ALA A 683 -33.69 -6.26 14.28
C ALA A 683 -35.18 -5.90 14.44
N HIS A 684 -35.83 -6.35 15.52
CA HIS A 684 -37.21 -6.04 15.86
C HIS A 684 -37.38 -4.70 16.60
N GLY A 685 -36.32 -3.91 16.81
CA GLY A 685 -36.38 -2.65 17.55
C GLY A 685 -36.37 -2.83 19.07
N LEU A 686 -35.68 -3.85 19.58
CA LEU A 686 -35.52 -4.12 21.02
C LEU A 686 -34.02 -4.12 21.41
N PRO A 687 -33.35 -2.96 21.48
CA PRO A 687 -31.90 -2.90 21.65
C PRO A 687 -31.42 -3.09 23.10
N ASN A 688 -32.30 -3.09 24.10
CA ASN A 688 -31.92 -3.04 25.52
C ASN A 688 -31.00 -4.18 25.94
N ARG A 689 -31.27 -5.42 25.49
CA ARG A 689 -30.41 -6.57 25.80
C ARG A 689 -28.99 -6.40 25.26
N TYR A 690 -28.84 -5.85 24.05
CA TYR A 690 -27.51 -5.60 23.49
C TYR A 690 -26.68 -4.71 24.42
N PHE A 691 -27.25 -3.62 24.91
CA PHE A 691 -26.54 -2.69 25.80
C PHE A 691 -26.21 -3.29 27.17
N ILE A 692 -27.02 -4.21 27.68
CA ILE A 692 -26.73 -4.93 28.93
C ILE A 692 -25.53 -5.89 28.77
N GLU A 693 -25.39 -6.51 27.61
CA GLU A 693 -24.40 -7.57 27.39
C GLU A 693 -23.07 -7.10 26.77
N VAL A 694 -23.07 -5.96 26.07
CA VAL A 694 -21.94 -5.55 25.22
C VAL A 694 -20.65 -5.36 26.04
N GLU A 695 -20.71 -4.76 27.23
CA GLU A 695 -19.53 -4.56 28.08
C GLU A 695 -18.89 -5.89 28.51
N VAL A 696 -19.73 -6.86 28.92
CA VAL A 696 -19.27 -8.21 29.27
C VAL A 696 -18.60 -8.89 28.09
N LYS A 697 -19.16 -8.71 26.88
CA LYS A 697 -18.62 -9.27 25.65
C LYS A 697 -17.28 -8.61 25.25
N LEU A 698 -17.17 -7.29 25.36
CA LEU A 698 -15.93 -6.55 25.11
C LEU A 698 -14.84 -6.99 26.10
N ALA A 699 -15.15 -7.10 27.38
CA ALA A 699 -14.21 -7.60 28.39
C ALA A 699 -13.76 -9.04 28.09
N LYS A 700 -14.67 -9.91 27.65
CA LYS A 700 -14.35 -11.27 27.20
C LYS A 700 -13.39 -11.26 26.01
N TYR A 701 -13.63 -10.42 24.99
CA TYR A 701 -12.76 -10.34 23.82
C TYR A 701 -11.39 -9.77 24.13
N ARG A 702 -11.31 -8.75 25.00
CA ARG A 702 -10.03 -8.22 25.48
C ARG A 702 -9.25 -9.29 26.25
N LYS A 703 -9.89 -10.01 27.18
CA LYS A 703 -9.26 -11.10 27.95
C LYS A 703 -8.74 -12.24 27.06
N LEU A 704 -9.48 -12.61 26.02
CA LEU A 704 -9.07 -13.63 25.06
C LEU A 704 -8.11 -13.07 23.98
N GLY A 705 -7.95 -11.75 23.92
CA GLY A 705 -7.23 -11.00 22.91
C GLY A 705 -7.69 -11.30 21.48
N ARG A 706 -9.02 -11.31 21.31
CA ARG A 706 -9.70 -11.39 20.02
C ARG A 706 -9.82 -9.98 19.44
N HIS A 707 -8.69 -9.41 19.01
CA HIS A 707 -8.58 -7.98 18.64
C HIS A 707 -9.54 -7.62 17.50
N ARG A 708 -9.67 -8.48 16.49
CA ARG A 708 -10.60 -8.22 15.39
C ARG A 708 -12.04 -8.15 15.88
N GLU A 709 -12.51 -9.15 16.62
CA GLU A 709 -13.89 -9.16 17.14
C GLU A 709 -14.12 -8.07 18.19
N LEU A 710 -13.09 -7.66 18.93
CA LEU A 710 -13.13 -6.51 19.81
C LEU A 710 -13.38 -5.22 19.02
N LEU A 711 -12.59 -4.97 17.97
CA LEU A 711 -12.76 -3.80 17.09
C LEU A 711 -14.13 -3.80 16.39
N GLU A 712 -14.59 -4.94 15.89
CA GLU A 712 -15.92 -5.07 15.27
C GLU A 712 -17.03 -4.70 16.27
N GLU A 713 -16.97 -5.22 17.50
CA GLU A 713 -17.99 -4.95 18.52
C GLU A 713 -17.92 -3.52 19.07
N LEU A 714 -16.72 -2.95 19.21
CA LEU A 714 -16.54 -1.54 19.56
C LEU A 714 -17.11 -0.61 18.49
N GLY A 715 -16.85 -0.89 17.21
CA GLY A 715 -17.43 -0.12 16.11
C GLY A 715 -18.96 -0.17 16.11
N ASP A 716 -19.54 -1.36 16.30
CA ASP A 716 -20.99 -1.52 16.45
C ASP A 716 -21.55 -0.76 17.65
N LEU A 717 -20.82 -0.74 18.77
CA LEU A 717 -21.21 -0.01 19.98
C LEU A 717 -21.24 1.50 19.73
N LEU A 718 -20.19 2.05 19.11
CA LEU A 718 -20.09 3.47 18.79
C LEU A 718 -21.24 3.93 17.89
N VAL A 719 -21.55 3.16 16.82
CA VAL A 719 -22.68 3.46 15.92
C VAL A 719 -24.00 3.48 16.70
N ARG A 720 -24.23 2.48 17.55
CA ARG A 720 -25.48 2.36 18.31
C ARG A 720 -25.58 3.43 19.40
N GLN A 721 -24.51 3.76 20.10
CA GLN A 721 -24.49 4.87 21.06
C GLN A 721 -24.80 6.20 20.37
N ALA A 722 -24.17 6.46 19.22
CA ALA A 722 -24.42 7.65 18.42
C ALA A 722 -25.90 7.76 18.03
N PHE A 723 -26.54 6.67 17.58
CA PHE A 723 -27.96 6.69 17.19
C PHE A 723 -28.94 6.77 18.38
N PHE A 724 -28.72 6.01 19.45
CA PHE A 724 -29.67 5.87 20.57
C PHE A 724 -29.49 6.87 21.71
N ASP A 725 -28.57 7.84 21.59
CA ASP A 725 -28.30 8.87 22.60
C ASP A 725 -27.93 8.31 23.98
N ARG A 726 -27.10 7.27 23.98
CA ARG A 726 -26.54 6.69 25.20
C ARG A 726 -25.20 7.38 25.52
N PRO A 727 -24.76 7.39 26.80
CA PRO A 727 -23.45 7.93 27.15
C PRO A 727 -22.39 7.25 26.28
N SER A 728 -21.79 8.06 25.40
CA SER A 728 -20.77 7.66 24.44
C SER A 728 -19.40 7.99 25.02
N PRO A 729 -18.36 7.22 24.66
CA PRO A 729 -17.01 7.77 24.60
C PRO A 729 -17.05 9.11 23.84
N GLY A 730 -16.33 10.13 24.30
CA GLY A 730 -16.38 11.49 23.74
C GLY A 730 -15.90 11.56 22.27
N PRO A 731 -15.94 12.73 21.61
CA PRO A 731 -15.47 12.89 20.23
C PRO A 731 -14.05 12.36 19.96
N HIS A 732 -13.16 12.54 20.94
CA HIS A 732 -11.80 12.01 20.92
C HIS A 732 -11.74 10.49 20.74
N ASP A 733 -12.74 9.75 21.25
CA ASP A 733 -12.73 8.29 21.25
C ASP A 733 -13.17 7.71 19.90
N ILE A 734 -14.02 8.41 19.12
CA ILE A 734 -14.38 8.01 17.75
C ILE A 734 -13.18 8.20 16.83
N ASP A 735 -12.53 9.38 16.89
CA ASP A 735 -11.35 9.66 16.06
C ASP A 735 -10.17 8.75 16.44
N ALA A 736 -9.92 8.50 17.73
CA ALA A 736 -8.89 7.55 18.17
C ALA A 736 -9.17 6.11 17.71
N PHE A 737 -10.44 5.66 17.76
CA PHE A 737 -10.82 4.35 17.23
C PHE A 737 -10.65 4.28 15.71
N MET A 738 -10.98 5.36 14.98
CA MET A 738 -10.80 5.46 13.54
C MET A 738 -9.32 5.34 13.15
N GLU A 739 -8.45 6.12 13.81
CA GLU A 739 -6.99 6.07 13.60
C GLU A 739 -6.45 4.65 13.87
N GLN A 740 -6.88 4.02 14.96
CA GLN A 740 -6.48 2.64 15.29
C GLN A 740 -6.96 1.63 14.25
N ALA A 741 -8.17 1.80 13.71
CA ALA A 741 -8.71 0.96 12.65
C ALA A 741 -7.94 1.17 11.32
N GLU A 742 -7.55 2.39 10.99
CA GLU A 742 -6.75 2.72 9.80
C GLU A 742 -5.34 2.12 9.89
N LEU A 743 -4.62 2.35 10.98
CA LEU A 743 -3.27 1.83 11.21
C LEU A 743 -3.21 0.29 11.15
N SER A 744 -4.29 -0.37 11.56
CA SER A 744 -4.42 -1.82 11.51
C SER A 744 -4.99 -2.35 10.18
N GLY A 745 -5.42 -1.48 9.26
CA GLY A 745 -6.09 -1.87 8.02
C GLY A 745 -7.41 -2.61 8.27
N HIS A 746 -8.16 -2.21 9.29
CA HIS A 746 -9.39 -2.84 9.74
C HIS A 746 -10.64 -2.13 9.16
N VAL A 747 -10.96 -2.46 7.90
CA VAL A 747 -12.00 -1.80 7.08
C VAL A 747 -13.40 -1.79 7.72
N TYR A 748 -13.77 -2.81 8.51
CA TYR A 748 -15.07 -2.82 9.19
C TYR A 748 -15.16 -1.72 10.25
N GLY A 749 -14.13 -1.61 11.10
CA GLY A 749 -14.05 -0.57 12.13
C GLY A 749 -14.01 0.83 11.54
N MET A 750 -13.23 1.07 10.48
CA MET A 750 -13.20 2.37 9.78
C MET A 750 -14.61 2.80 9.37
N ARG A 751 -15.38 1.91 8.73
CA ARG A 751 -16.76 2.22 8.30
C ARG A 751 -17.72 2.45 9.47
N CYS A 752 -17.56 1.72 10.57
CA CYS A 752 -18.34 1.96 11.78
C CYS A 752 -17.98 3.31 12.43
N ALA A 753 -16.70 3.67 12.48
CA ALA A 753 -16.24 4.95 13.02
C ALA A 753 -16.80 6.13 12.21
N MET A 754 -16.70 6.06 10.87
CA MET A 754 -17.25 7.05 9.96
C MET A 754 -18.77 7.19 10.11
N LEU A 755 -19.51 6.07 10.20
CA LEU A 755 -20.95 6.12 10.45
C LEU A 755 -21.27 6.73 11.82
N ALA A 756 -20.54 6.35 12.88
CA ALA A 756 -20.73 6.91 14.21
C ALA A 756 -20.46 8.43 14.23
N LYS A 757 -19.43 8.90 13.51
CA LYS A 757 -19.13 10.32 13.31
C LYS A 757 -20.25 11.05 12.59
N CYS A 758 -20.81 10.47 11.51
CA CYS A 758 -21.97 11.01 10.81
C CYS A 758 -23.22 11.10 11.72
N LEU A 759 -23.53 10.05 12.47
CA LEU A 759 -24.72 9.99 13.33
C LEU A 759 -24.61 10.88 14.57
N SER A 760 -23.40 11.04 15.11
CA SER A 760 -23.14 11.98 16.22
C SER A 760 -22.99 13.43 15.76
N ARG A 761 -22.92 13.66 14.44
CA ARG A 761 -22.66 14.97 13.81
C ARG A 761 -21.39 15.65 14.34
N GLN A 762 -20.34 14.87 14.57
CA GLN A 762 -19.04 15.38 15.03
C GLN A 762 -18.23 15.94 13.86
N GLY A 763 -17.95 17.24 13.90
CA GLY A 763 -17.19 17.96 12.88
C GLY A 763 -17.99 19.07 12.21
N THR A 764 -17.35 19.78 11.27
CA THR A 764 -18.03 20.77 10.44
C THR A 764 -18.95 20.10 9.42
N LYS A 765 -19.85 20.86 8.78
CA LYS A 765 -20.68 20.35 7.68
C LYS A 765 -19.81 19.77 6.55
N SER A 766 -18.66 20.37 6.26
CA SER A 766 -17.71 19.89 5.26
C SER A 766 -17.12 18.52 5.66
N ASP A 767 -16.69 18.40 6.91
CA ASP A 767 -16.09 17.16 7.44
C ASP A 767 -17.08 15.99 7.38
N LEU A 768 -18.35 16.24 7.69
CA LEU A 768 -19.41 15.22 7.64
C LEU A 768 -19.71 14.77 6.21
N ILE A 769 -19.63 15.69 5.23
CA ILE A 769 -19.78 15.36 3.81
C ILE A 769 -18.60 14.48 3.38
N GLU A 770 -17.36 14.89 3.68
CA GLU A 770 -16.16 14.11 3.35
C GLU A 770 -16.20 12.71 3.98
N THR A 771 -16.51 12.64 5.28
CA THR A 771 -16.64 11.38 6.03
C THR A 771 -17.66 10.45 5.38
N ARG A 772 -18.81 10.99 4.94
CA ARG A 772 -19.87 10.21 4.29
C ARG A 772 -19.48 9.76 2.88
N THR A 773 -18.74 10.58 2.14
CA THR A 773 -18.18 10.20 0.83
C THR A 773 -17.16 9.07 0.96
N GLN A 774 -16.23 9.16 1.92
CA GLN A 774 -15.27 8.09 2.20
C GLN A 774 -15.98 6.80 2.67
N LEU A 775 -17.03 6.94 3.48
CA LEU A 775 -17.86 5.82 3.89
C LEU A 775 -18.49 5.12 2.69
N ASP A 776 -19.04 5.85 1.72
CA ASP A 776 -19.62 5.28 0.48
C ASP A 776 -18.61 4.43 -0.27
N VAL A 777 -17.39 4.96 -0.49
CA VAL A 777 -16.29 4.24 -1.16
C VAL A 777 -16.01 2.91 -0.48
N LEU A 778 -15.79 2.94 0.83
CA LEU A 778 -15.42 1.74 1.59
C LEU A 778 -16.55 0.73 1.65
N ASP A 779 -17.81 1.17 1.74
CA ASP A 779 -18.97 0.28 1.77
C ASP A 779 -19.20 -0.40 0.41
N ARG A 780 -19.06 0.34 -0.70
CA ARG A 780 -19.15 -0.20 -2.07
C ARG A 780 -18.03 -1.21 -2.37
N GLN A 781 -16.80 -0.92 -1.96
CA GLN A 781 -15.67 -1.87 -2.08
C GLN A 781 -15.94 -3.20 -1.37
N ALA A 782 -16.71 -3.19 -0.27
CA ALA A 782 -17.04 -4.39 0.48
C ALA A 782 -18.24 -5.18 -0.10
N GLY A 783 -19.18 -4.50 -0.75
CA GLY A 783 -20.42 -5.08 -1.31
C GLY A 783 -20.34 -5.51 -2.78
N GLY A 784 -19.23 -5.23 -3.47
CA GLY A 784 -19.15 -5.26 -4.94
C GLY A 784 -19.46 -3.86 -5.46
N MET A 785 -18.56 -3.33 -6.32
CA MET A 785 -18.40 -1.89 -6.63
C MET A 785 -19.68 -1.13 -7.00
N ASP A 786 -20.75 -1.82 -7.42
CA ASP A 786 -21.97 -1.21 -7.94
C ASP A 786 -23.15 -1.14 -6.94
N SER A 787 -23.01 -1.67 -5.72
CA SER A 787 -24.12 -1.76 -4.75
C SER A 787 -24.00 -0.76 -3.60
N ILE A 788 -25.10 -0.07 -3.28
CA ILE A 788 -25.15 0.85 -2.13
C ILE A 788 -24.97 0.08 -0.81
N GLY A 789 -24.04 0.54 0.03
CA GLY A 789 -23.80 -0.04 1.33
C GLY A 789 -24.78 0.42 2.42
N PHE A 790 -25.06 -0.48 3.36
CA PHE A 790 -25.96 -0.23 4.48
C PHE A 790 -25.55 0.97 5.34
N ARG A 791 -24.25 1.13 5.65
CA ARG A 791 -23.81 2.18 6.58
C ARG A 791 -23.89 3.54 5.92
N TYR A 792 -23.47 3.63 4.67
CA TYR A 792 -23.64 4.84 3.88
C TYR A 792 -25.13 5.23 3.78
N ALA A 793 -26.01 4.28 3.41
CA ALA A 793 -27.44 4.54 3.33
C ALA A 793 -28.02 5.03 4.67
N PHE A 794 -27.56 4.48 5.80
CA PHE A 794 -27.97 4.94 7.13
C PHE A 794 -27.57 6.40 7.36
N ALA A 795 -26.29 6.74 7.14
CA ALA A 795 -25.81 8.11 7.30
C ALA A 795 -26.55 9.11 6.38
N GLU A 796 -26.75 8.74 5.11
CA GLU A 796 -27.39 9.57 4.11
C GLU A 796 -28.88 9.79 4.38
N ILE A 797 -29.62 8.75 4.77
CA ILE A 797 -31.05 8.87 5.14
C ILE A 797 -31.21 9.79 6.35
N CYS A 798 -30.42 9.58 7.41
CA CYS A 798 -30.48 10.41 8.61
C CYS A 798 -30.17 11.88 8.30
N ASP A 799 -29.12 12.17 7.53
CA ASP A 799 -28.76 13.54 7.19
C ASP A 799 -29.77 14.22 6.26
N SER A 800 -30.32 13.47 5.29
CA SER A 800 -31.37 13.97 4.39
C SER A 800 -32.65 14.31 5.14
N LEU A 801 -33.02 13.51 6.16
CA LEU A 801 -34.18 13.79 7.01
C LEU A 801 -33.98 14.98 7.95
N ILE A 802 -32.75 15.17 8.46
CA ILE A 802 -32.42 16.36 9.26
C ILE A 802 -32.43 17.62 8.38
N SER A 803 -31.88 17.53 7.18
CA SER A 803 -31.72 18.67 6.27
C SER A 803 -32.96 18.95 5.40
N GLY A 804 -33.98 18.08 5.44
CA GLY A 804 -35.20 18.21 4.62
C GLY A 804 -35.00 17.89 3.13
N GLU A 805 -33.91 17.22 2.74
CA GLU A 805 -33.53 16.97 1.36
C GLU A 805 -34.31 15.79 0.74
N ARG A 806 -35.60 16.00 0.43
CA ARG A 806 -36.48 14.95 -0.12
C ARG A 806 -35.99 14.34 -1.43
N GLN A 807 -35.30 15.10 -2.28
CA GLN A 807 -34.75 14.54 -3.53
C GLN A 807 -33.66 13.52 -3.25
N ARG A 808 -32.82 13.77 -2.25
CA ARG A 808 -31.75 12.86 -1.87
C ARG A 808 -32.28 11.53 -1.35
N LEU A 809 -33.37 11.55 -0.59
CA LEU A 809 -34.09 10.34 -0.17
C LEU A 809 -34.63 9.52 -1.38
N ARG A 810 -35.09 10.18 -2.45
CA ARG A 810 -35.51 9.47 -3.68
C ARG A 810 -34.34 8.80 -4.38
N ASP A 811 -33.19 9.46 -4.42
CA ASP A 811 -31.99 8.92 -5.06
C ASP A 811 -31.50 7.70 -4.27
N VAL A 812 -31.41 7.81 -2.94
CA VAL A 812 -31.05 6.67 -2.06
C VAL A 812 -32.05 5.53 -2.20
N ARG A 813 -33.36 5.81 -2.24
CA ARG A 813 -34.39 4.78 -2.50
C ARG A 813 -34.10 4.02 -3.79
N THR A 814 -33.79 4.75 -4.87
CA THR A 814 -33.53 4.18 -6.19
C THR A 814 -32.32 3.25 -6.16
N GLU A 815 -31.25 3.63 -5.45
CA GLU A 815 -30.09 2.76 -5.27
C GLU A 815 -30.41 1.52 -4.42
N ILE A 816 -31.20 1.66 -3.36
CA ILE A 816 -31.58 0.53 -2.49
C ILE A 816 -32.46 -0.49 -3.24
N GLU A 817 -33.30 -0.06 -4.18
CA GLU A 817 -34.12 -0.95 -5.01
C GLU A 817 -33.30 -1.77 -6.01
N LYS A 818 -32.04 -1.38 -6.31
CA LYS A 818 -31.13 -2.18 -7.14
C LYS A 818 -30.56 -3.40 -6.41
N LEU A 819 -30.73 -3.48 -5.08
CA LEU A 819 -30.18 -4.59 -4.29
C LEU A 819 -31.02 -5.85 -4.49
N ASP A 820 -30.37 -6.94 -4.89
CA ASP A 820 -31.02 -8.27 -5.01
C ASP A 820 -31.65 -8.74 -3.70
N PHE A 821 -31.02 -8.41 -2.57
CA PHE A 821 -31.53 -8.77 -1.25
C PHE A 821 -31.04 -7.79 -0.18
N ARG A 822 -31.91 -7.50 0.79
CA ARG A 822 -31.60 -6.68 1.95
C ARG A 822 -31.56 -7.55 3.20
N THR A 823 -30.38 -7.67 3.82
CA THR A 823 -30.20 -8.43 5.07
C THR A 823 -30.96 -7.83 6.25
N ARG A 824 -30.98 -8.52 7.40
CA ARG A 824 -31.61 -8.01 8.64
C ARG A 824 -31.12 -6.62 9.05
N SER A 825 -29.89 -6.24 8.69
CA SER A 825 -29.33 -4.94 9.05
C SER A 825 -30.12 -3.80 8.40
N TRP A 826 -30.75 -4.01 7.24
CA TRP A 826 -31.50 -3.01 6.50
C TRP A 826 -32.91 -2.72 7.05
N ILE A 827 -33.43 -3.55 7.95
CA ILE A 827 -34.79 -3.39 8.52
C ILE A 827 -35.04 -1.98 9.10
N PRO A 828 -34.13 -1.36 9.88
CA PRO A 828 -34.34 -0.01 10.38
C PRO A 828 -34.50 1.01 9.25
N LEU A 829 -33.69 0.92 8.20
CA LEU A 829 -33.69 1.85 7.08
C LEU A 829 -34.95 1.70 6.23
N GLU A 830 -35.45 0.47 6.07
CA GLU A 830 -36.76 0.23 5.43
C GLU A 830 -37.88 0.94 6.20
N CYS A 831 -37.87 0.83 7.54
CA CYS A 831 -38.83 1.55 8.38
C CYS A 831 -38.65 3.08 8.26
N PHE A 832 -37.41 3.58 8.20
CA PHE A 832 -37.14 5.01 8.07
C PHE A 832 -37.64 5.57 6.74
N MET A 833 -37.38 4.84 5.65
CA MET A 833 -37.82 5.21 4.30
C MET A 833 -39.33 5.19 4.17
N GLU A 834 -40.01 4.21 4.77
CA GLU A 834 -41.47 4.17 4.82
C GLU A 834 -42.05 5.39 5.54
N VAL A 835 -41.56 5.69 6.75
CA VAL A 835 -41.98 6.85 7.54
C VAL A 835 -41.68 8.17 6.82
N ALA A 836 -40.61 8.24 6.04
CA ALA A 836 -40.27 9.39 5.21
C ALA A 836 -41.19 9.57 3.97
N GLY A 837 -42.09 8.62 3.70
CA GLY A 837 -42.97 8.60 2.53
C GLY A 837 -42.31 8.04 1.26
N PHE A 838 -41.26 7.24 1.41
CA PHE A 838 -40.48 6.62 0.33
C PHE A 838 -40.39 5.09 0.50
N PRO A 839 -41.52 4.37 0.57
CA PRO A 839 -41.52 2.93 0.85
C PRO A 839 -40.72 2.15 -0.20
N LEU A 840 -40.04 1.11 0.30
CA LEU A 840 -39.26 0.16 -0.49
C LEU A 840 -40.09 -1.11 -0.75
N THR A 841 -39.77 -1.83 -1.82
CA THR A 841 -40.35 -3.15 -2.10
C THR A 841 -40.15 -4.08 -0.89
N PRO A 842 -41.17 -4.80 -0.38
CA PRO A 842 -40.98 -5.67 0.79
C PRO A 842 -39.96 -6.80 0.54
N THR A 843 -39.07 -7.06 1.49
CA THR A 843 -38.20 -8.26 1.48
C THR A 843 -38.85 -9.38 2.29
N PRO A 844 -38.93 -10.63 1.78
CA PRO A 844 -39.45 -11.77 2.53
C PRO A 844 -38.80 -11.90 3.91
N THR A 845 -39.62 -11.89 4.96
CA THR A 845 -39.16 -11.89 6.35
C THR A 845 -40.04 -12.81 7.20
N GLN A 846 -39.42 -13.72 7.95
CA GLN A 846 -40.11 -14.57 8.93
C GLN A 846 -40.19 -13.83 10.27
N TRP A 847 -41.15 -12.92 10.42
CA TRP A 847 -41.29 -12.11 11.64
C TRP A 847 -41.66 -12.96 12.86
N LEU A 848 -41.06 -12.64 14.03
CA LEU A 848 -41.43 -13.23 15.32
C LEU A 848 -42.46 -12.39 16.09
N GLN A 849 -42.68 -11.16 15.66
CA GLN A 849 -43.67 -10.23 16.21
C GLN A 849 -44.41 -9.57 15.05
N PRO A 850 -45.63 -9.04 15.27
CA PRO A 850 -46.35 -8.33 14.22
C PRO A 850 -45.48 -7.23 13.59
N GLU A 851 -45.37 -7.23 12.26
CA GLU A 851 -44.51 -6.29 11.51
C GLU A 851 -44.81 -4.83 11.85
N VAL A 852 -46.10 -4.50 12.02
CA VAL A 852 -46.55 -3.17 12.44
C VAL A 852 -45.88 -2.72 13.74
N ALA A 853 -45.76 -3.61 14.73
CA ALA A 853 -45.12 -3.28 16.01
C ALA A 853 -43.61 -3.03 15.85
N VAL A 854 -42.94 -3.77 14.95
CA VAL A 854 -41.52 -3.54 14.62
C VAL A 854 -41.35 -2.17 13.97
N ARG A 855 -42.19 -1.83 12.99
CA ARG A 855 -42.18 -0.54 12.29
C ARG A 855 -42.42 0.63 13.26
N THR A 856 -43.39 0.52 14.17
CA THR A 856 -43.66 1.54 15.20
C THR A 856 -42.44 1.78 16.08
N ARG A 857 -41.78 0.72 16.58
CA ARG A 857 -40.59 0.89 17.43
C ARG A 857 -39.45 1.61 16.70
N TRP A 858 -39.16 1.24 15.46
CA TRP A 858 -38.12 1.91 14.67
C TRP A 858 -38.46 3.37 14.34
N ARG A 859 -39.75 3.67 14.08
CA ARG A 859 -40.23 5.05 13.95
C ARG A 859 -39.97 5.87 15.21
N ASP A 860 -40.28 5.33 16.39
CA ASP A 860 -40.08 6.03 17.66
C ASP A 860 -38.59 6.31 17.95
N PHE A 861 -37.69 5.41 17.54
CA PHE A 861 -36.25 5.66 17.63
C PHE A 861 -35.79 6.73 16.65
N LEU A 862 -36.24 6.68 15.39
CA LEU A 862 -35.93 7.70 14.39
C LEU A 862 -36.42 9.08 14.84
N ASN A 863 -37.66 9.19 15.31
CA ASN A 863 -38.22 10.47 15.76
C ASN A 863 -37.43 11.05 16.93
N ARG A 864 -37.01 10.24 17.90
CA ARG A 864 -36.11 10.70 18.97
C ARG A 864 -34.77 11.20 18.44
N TYR A 865 -34.18 10.49 17.48
CA TYR A 865 -32.95 10.91 16.82
C TYR A 865 -33.12 12.24 16.08
N LEU A 866 -34.20 12.42 15.31
CA LEU A 866 -34.50 13.65 14.57
C LEU A 866 -34.73 14.84 15.49
N ILE A 867 -35.53 14.68 16.54
CA ILE A 867 -35.80 15.71 17.55
C ILE A 867 -34.48 16.17 18.20
N ARG A 868 -33.60 15.22 18.57
CA ARG A 868 -32.30 15.54 19.17
C ARG A 868 -31.42 16.40 18.25
N HIS A 869 -31.55 16.24 16.94
CA HIS A 869 -30.80 17.01 15.95
C HIS A 869 -31.58 18.18 15.32
N GLY A 870 -32.64 18.65 15.99
CA GLY A 870 -33.37 19.87 15.61
C GLY A 870 -34.31 19.71 14.41
N SER A 871 -34.66 18.48 14.02
CA SER A 871 -35.65 18.20 12.97
C SER A 871 -37.01 17.81 13.57
N ALA A 872 -38.08 18.03 12.82
CA ALA A 872 -39.44 17.69 13.23
C ALA A 872 -39.65 16.15 13.24
N PRO A 873 -40.47 15.62 14.16
CA PRO A 873 -40.87 14.21 14.09
C PRO A 873 -41.71 13.95 12.84
N LEU A 874 -41.65 12.70 12.36
CA LEU A 874 -42.42 12.20 11.22
C LEU A 874 -43.62 11.38 11.72
N ASP A 875 -44.74 11.49 11.01
CA ASP A 875 -46.02 10.83 11.34
C ASP A 875 -46.06 9.34 10.95
#